data_AF-A0A1G1I1A6-F1
#
_entry.id   AF-A0A1G1I1A6-F1
#
_cell.length_a   1.000
_cell.length_b   1.000
_cell.length_c   1.000
_cell.angle_alpha   90.00
_cell.angle_beta   90.00
_cell.angle_gamma   90.00
#
_symmetry.space_group_name_H-M   'P 1'
#
loop_
_entity.id
_entity.type
_entity.pdbx_description
1 polymer ?
#
loop_
_entity_poly.entity_id
_entity_poly.type
_entity_poly.pdbx_seq_one_letter_code
_entity_poly.pdbx_strand_id
1 'polypeptide(L)'
;MIGLDVGSTTVKAIVVDPETNRILWQAYERHETRQAEKTLGFLEAIERRFPRRGDPPRAFITGSGGNVLAPFIGARFVQEVNAVSLAVETLHPDAGSVIELGGQDAKIIIWIPDPSTGRKRKFPSMNDKCAGGTGAVIDKITAKLKLDPATLGTLSFADQKLHPVAGKCGVFAETDINGLQKQGVPAPELMASLFEAIVQQNLSVLTRGNTLRPWVLLLGGPNTFIPAMRDAWRTNIPRLWAERRTPLPEGIDPADLIVVPENAQFFGALGAVLYGKEEEAGVGIYKGRAELERFVQGGRKAMRAAMGEPGLLADGEDLESLRRAFGVPAFTPARFSPGERVEAYLGIDGGSTSTKAVLIASDGTILAKSYRLSAGNPLDDTREILRDLDGQIGSQGASLVVRGVGTTGYAKDMLKETLLADVAIVETVAHTQSALHYHPDADVIVDVGGQDIKVIFLKHGAVKDFRLNTQCSAGNGYFLQATAERFGYAVADFADAAFRAERLPVFSYGCAVFLESDIVNFQQLGWEKEEILAGMARVLPKNIWLYVVQEPNLAKLGRTFVLQGGTQHNLAAVKAQADFIGTKVPGARILVHPHTGESGAIGAALEARRVVPHGRTTFVGTGAAAVLKFTTTRDESTRCNFCKNDCLRTFVDTKPPEGDARRFIIATCEKGMVESLDDLRKVKGRFDRIKKENPNLVEIAGDAAFRSTAARQKDGAADAGAASPRLPKAARWLSLPSARARREKIRIGIPRVLNFYSAAPFFVGYLESAGVPFRNIVFSTETDNKMYKEGSRRGSIDQCFPSKAVISHVHQLIQSSGKKGKGLDLIFFPALINLQSALTNTLSSQACPTVSATPSVVKAAFTKEGDLFAEKGIRFADPIMHMGEPALLDREMWAFWRPVLRLSRTEHRAGMEAGWRAMDRFTNDVQRAPARALLDRLEAEGRVGVVLLGRPYHNDPGLNHEILVEIQKRGYPVFTMDSLPTDADLLDRLFGEEVKAGAIAGPMDITDVWKNAYSANSSWKIWAAKFTARHPNLAAVDLSNFKCGHDAPIYDVVESILEATATPYFSFHDIDENRPAGSIKIRIETIDYFLRRYEEGLRRGKSLEAELEERVRAYRAERFSSLFLTENDLKEIEMLSPAVEPSGAGRRSKERSE
;
A
#
# COMPACT_ATOMS: atom_id res chain seq x y z
N MET A 1 -18.43 38.28 29.25
CA MET A 1 -18.48 36.80 29.17
C MET A 1 -17.12 36.28 28.74
N ILE A 2 -16.72 35.09 29.20
CA ILE A 2 -15.44 34.46 28.88
C ILE A 2 -15.70 33.33 27.88
N GLY A 3 -14.96 33.32 26.77
CA GLY A 3 -14.94 32.25 25.78
C GLY A 3 -13.61 31.54 25.80
N LEU A 4 -13.63 30.21 25.89
CA LEU A 4 -12.43 29.38 25.88
C LEU A 4 -12.53 28.35 24.75
N ASP A 5 -11.44 28.14 24.03
CA ASP A 5 -11.26 27.05 23.09
C ASP A 5 -9.95 26.33 23.43
N VAL A 6 -10.09 25.17 24.07
CA VAL A 6 -8.98 24.33 24.51
C VAL A 6 -8.78 23.25 23.45
N GLY A 7 -8.02 23.60 22.42
CA GLY A 7 -7.70 22.70 21.31
C GLY A 7 -6.53 21.76 21.61
N SER A 8 -6.22 20.87 20.67
CA SER A 8 -5.18 19.83 20.80
C SER A 8 -3.74 20.34 20.85
N THR A 9 -3.49 21.53 20.31
CA THR A 9 -2.15 22.16 20.27
C THR A 9 -2.07 23.53 20.93
N THR A 10 -3.21 24.22 21.05
CA THR A 10 -3.30 25.61 21.51
C THR A 10 -4.49 25.81 22.44
N VAL A 11 -4.34 26.74 23.37
CA VAL A 11 -5.47 27.29 24.14
C VAL A 11 -5.73 28.69 23.61
N LYS A 12 -7.01 28.99 23.39
CA LYS A 12 -7.48 30.29 22.94
C LYS A 12 -8.51 30.79 23.94
N ALA A 13 -8.41 32.06 24.31
CA ALA A 13 -9.34 32.68 25.23
C ALA A 13 -9.70 34.07 24.76
N ILE A 14 -10.97 34.43 24.97
CA ILE A 14 -11.49 35.76 24.72
C ILE A 14 -12.35 36.21 25.91
N VAL A 15 -12.38 37.51 26.16
CA VAL A 15 -13.36 38.16 27.02
C VAL A 15 -14.15 39.11 26.14
N VAL A 16 -15.47 38.92 26.12
CA VAL A 16 -16.38 39.66 25.24
C VAL A 16 -17.39 40.42 26.09
N ASP A 17 -17.69 41.65 25.67
CA ASP A 17 -18.82 42.41 26.18
C ASP A 17 -20.14 41.77 25.69
N PRO A 18 -21.02 41.29 26.60
CA PRO A 18 -22.25 40.60 26.22
C PRO A 18 -23.25 41.49 25.47
N GLU A 19 -23.19 42.81 25.62
CA GLU A 19 -24.12 43.72 24.94
C GLU A 19 -23.63 44.06 23.53
N THR A 20 -22.36 44.43 23.42
CA THR A 20 -21.78 44.95 22.16
C THR A 20 -21.11 43.88 21.29
N ASN A 21 -20.92 42.66 21.82
CA ASN A 21 -20.10 41.59 21.23
C ASN A 21 -18.63 41.99 20.98
N ARG A 22 -18.15 43.11 21.53
CA ARG A 22 -16.77 43.56 21.34
C ARG A 22 -15.82 42.69 22.15
N ILE A 23 -14.74 42.23 21.52
CA ILE A 23 -13.63 41.57 22.22
C ILE A 23 -12.90 42.61 23.08
N LEU A 24 -12.89 42.40 24.39
CA LEU A 24 -12.22 43.25 25.39
C LEU A 24 -10.81 42.76 25.70
N TRP A 25 -10.57 41.46 25.54
CA TRP A 25 -9.29 40.80 25.75
C TRP A 25 -9.24 39.50 24.98
N GLN A 26 -8.06 39.11 24.50
CA GLN A 26 -7.84 37.84 23.81
C GLN A 26 -6.41 37.33 24.01
N ALA A 27 -6.25 36.01 24.01
CA ALA A 27 -4.96 35.35 24.03
C ALA A 27 -5.00 34.04 23.23
N TYR A 28 -3.94 33.78 22.46
CA TYR A 28 -3.73 32.57 21.68
C TYR A 28 -2.31 32.08 21.96
N GLU A 29 -2.17 30.92 22.61
CA GLU A 29 -0.86 30.36 22.92
C GLU A 29 -0.83 28.85 22.75
N ARG A 30 0.35 28.33 22.40
CA ARG A 30 0.60 26.88 22.46
C ARG A 30 0.69 26.45 23.91
N HIS A 31 0.05 25.34 24.25
CA HIS A 31 0.06 24.83 25.62
C HIS A 31 1.22 23.87 25.90
N GLU A 32 1.94 23.40 24.87
CA GLU A 32 3.09 22.48 25.02
C GLU A 32 2.77 21.31 25.95
N THR A 33 1.68 20.61 25.65
CA THR A 33 1.16 19.46 26.45
C THR A 33 0.66 19.79 27.86
N ARG A 34 0.61 21.07 28.24
CA ARG A 34 0.15 21.57 29.55
C ARG A 34 -1.15 22.37 29.42
N GLN A 35 -2.22 21.73 28.96
CA GLN A 35 -3.50 22.41 28.69
C GLN A 35 -4.10 23.03 29.95
N ALA A 36 -4.21 22.26 31.03
CA ALA A 36 -4.80 22.73 32.29
C ALA A 36 -4.01 23.93 32.86
N GLU A 37 -2.68 23.87 32.84
CA GLU A 37 -1.79 24.94 33.29
C GLU A 37 -1.89 26.18 32.40
N LYS A 38 -1.99 26.00 31.08
CA LYS A 38 -2.14 27.12 30.14
C LYS A 38 -3.50 27.79 30.28
N THR A 39 -4.57 27.01 30.41
CA THR A 39 -5.93 27.51 30.70
C THR A 39 -5.93 28.24 32.04
N LEU A 40 -5.28 27.70 33.07
CA LEU A 40 -5.13 28.34 34.37
C LEU A 40 -4.41 29.69 34.24
N GLY A 41 -3.28 29.76 33.53
CA GLY A 41 -2.55 31.02 33.29
C GLY A 41 -3.37 32.07 32.54
N PHE A 42 -4.22 31.65 31.60
CA PHE A 42 -5.16 32.56 30.92
C PHE A 42 -6.23 33.10 31.86
N LEU A 43 -6.80 32.24 32.71
CA LEU A 43 -7.77 32.66 33.72
C LEU A 43 -7.15 33.63 34.73
N GLU A 44 -5.90 33.41 35.14
CA GLU A 44 -5.14 34.34 35.99
C GLU A 44 -4.93 35.70 35.33
N ALA A 45 -4.61 35.72 34.03
CA ALA A 45 -4.47 36.95 33.28
C ALA A 45 -5.82 37.69 33.16
N ILE A 46 -6.92 36.97 32.92
CA ILE A 46 -8.28 37.51 32.86
C ILE A 46 -8.69 38.10 34.22
N GLU A 47 -8.55 37.35 35.31
CA GLU A 47 -8.91 37.81 36.67
C GLU A 47 -8.11 39.06 37.08
N ARG A 48 -6.83 39.13 36.70
CA ARG A 48 -5.98 40.29 36.96
C ARG A 48 -6.41 41.52 36.15
N ARG A 49 -6.82 41.32 34.89
CA ARG A 49 -7.24 42.41 33.99
C ARG A 49 -8.65 42.91 34.27
N PHE A 50 -9.53 42.02 34.73
CA PHE A 50 -10.95 42.25 35.03
C PHE A 50 -11.24 41.79 36.48
N PRO A 51 -10.75 42.54 37.49
CA PRO A 51 -11.00 42.20 38.89
C PRO A 51 -12.49 42.17 39.19
N ARG A 52 -12.94 41.13 39.91
CA ARG A 52 -14.36 40.92 40.24
C ARG A 52 -14.98 42.16 40.89
N ARG A 53 -15.96 42.76 40.21
CA ARG A 53 -16.86 43.80 40.73
C ARG A 53 -18.27 43.47 40.25
N GLY A 54 -19.12 42.94 41.13
CA GLY A 54 -20.49 42.50 40.81
C GLY A 54 -20.63 40.99 40.56
N ASP A 55 -21.64 40.62 39.78
CA ASP A 55 -22.01 39.23 39.51
C ASP A 55 -20.88 38.41 38.87
N PRO A 56 -20.79 37.10 39.15
CA PRO A 56 -19.76 36.25 38.57
C PRO A 56 -19.90 36.22 37.03
N PRO A 57 -18.79 36.38 36.28
CA PRO A 57 -18.85 36.30 34.83
C PRO A 57 -19.30 34.90 34.39
N ARG A 58 -19.94 34.82 33.23
CA ARG A 58 -20.25 33.53 32.59
C ARG A 58 -19.09 33.08 31.70
N ALA A 59 -18.75 31.81 31.75
CA ALA A 59 -17.71 31.16 30.99
C ALA A 59 -18.28 30.00 30.13
N PHE A 60 -17.90 29.99 28.86
CA PHE A 60 -18.26 28.97 27.89
C PHE A 60 -17.00 28.43 27.25
N ILE A 61 -16.94 27.12 27.07
CA ILE A 61 -15.72 26.43 26.67
C ILE A 61 -16.00 25.43 25.56
N THR A 62 -15.12 25.36 24.58
CA THR A 62 -15.15 24.41 23.46
C THR A 62 -13.76 23.80 23.26
N GLY A 63 -13.60 23.00 22.20
CA GLY A 63 -12.35 22.33 21.84
C GLY A 63 -12.18 20.98 22.52
N SER A 64 -11.22 20.19 22.04
CA SER A 64 -11.00 18.80 22.47
C SER A 64 -10.73 18.64 23.97
N GLY A 65 -9.98 19.58 24.57
CA GLY A 65 -9.71 19.59 26.01
C GLY A 65 -10.79 20.30 26.84
N GLY A 66 -11.72 20.98 26.18
CA GLY A 66 -12.72 21.83 26.82
C GLY A 66 -13.67 21.05 27.73
N ASN A 67 -14.11 19.87 27.30
CA ASN A 67 -15.07 19.05 28.04
C ASN A 67 -14.49 18.57 29.39
N VAL A 68 -13.19 18.24 29.43
CA VAL A 68 -12.49 17.81 30.65
C VAL A 68 -12.29 18.98 31.62
N LEU A 69 -11.97 20.17 31.10
CA LEU A 69 -11.65 21.32 31.93
C LEU A 69 -12.88 22.12 32.40
N ALA A 70 -14.00 22.04 31.68
CA ALA A 70 -15.22 22.80 31.97
C ALA A 70 -15.71 22.69 33.42
N PRO A 71 -15.79 21.49 34.04
CA PRO A 71 -16.32 21.33 35.39
C PRO A 71 -15.50 22.07 36.44
N PHE A 72 -14.17 22.08 36.31
CA PHE A 72 -13.24 22.68 37.28
C PHE A 72 -13.33 24.20 37.37
N ILE A 73 -13.97 24.85 36.39
CA ILE A 73 -14.11 26.31 36.35
C ILE A 73 -15.58 26.75 36.32
N GLY A 74 -16.52 25.80 36.34
CA GLY A 74 -17.95 26.08 36.20
C GLY A 74 -18.38 26.53 34.80
N ALA A 75 -17.53 26.33 33.78
CA ALA A 75 -17.86 26.70 32.41
C ALA A 75 -18.86 25.71 31.79
N ARG A 76 -19.69 26.18 30.85
CA ARG A 76 -20.55 25.33 30.04
C ARG A 76 -19.80 24.86 28.80
N PHE A 77 -19.67 23.55 28.61
CA PHE A 77 -19.10 22.98 27.38
C PHE A 77 -20.07 23.16 26.21
N VAL A 78 -19.56 23.67 25.09
CA VAL A 78 -20.27 23.85 23.82
C VAL A 78 -19.56 23.00 22.78
N GLN A 79 -20.32 22.23 21.99
CA GLN A 79 -19.73 21.43 20.92
C GLN A 79 -19.16 22.36 19.83
N GLU A 80 -17.94 22.08 19.38
CA GLU A 80 -17.15 22.98 18.54
C GLU A 80 -17.78 23.32 17.19
N VAL A 81 -18.34 22.34 16.47
CA VAL A 81 -19.01 22.59 15.18
C VAL A 81 -20.22 23.52 15.39
N ASN A 82 -20.96 23.35 16.47
CA ASN A 82 -22.07 24.23 16.81
C ASN A 82 -21.57 25.64 17.15
N ALA A 83 -20.52 25.76 17.95
CA ALA A 83 -19.91 27.04 18.28
C ALA A 83 -19.46 27.79 17.00
N VAL A 84 -18.65 27.15 16.17
CA VAL A 84 -18.14 27.76 14.92
C VAL A 84 -19.28 28.09 13.96
N SER A 85 -20.27 27.21 13.82
CA SER A 85 -21.46 27.48 12.98
C SER A 85 -22.18 28.74 13.44
N LEU A 86 -22.41 28.89 14.75
CA LEU A 86 -23.12 30.02 15.31
C LEU A 86 -22.33 31.32 15.15
N ALA A 87 -21.01 31.28 15.35
CA ALA A 87 -20.13 32.42 15.12
C ALA A 87 -20.20 32.88 13.66
N VAL A 88 -20.15 31.95 12.71
CA VAL A 88 -20.22 32.25 11.28
C VAL A 88 -21.60 32.81 10.91
N GLU A 89 -22.68 32.19 11.36
CA GLU A 89 -24.05 32.65 11.06
C GLU A 89 -24.33 34.05 11.63
N THR A 90 -23.73 34.39 12.77
CA THR A 90 -23.90 35.69 13.43
C THR A 90 -23.03 36.77 12.79
N LEU A 91 -21.75 36.48 12.53
CA LEU A 91 -20.76 37.48 12.12
C LEU A 91 -20.63 37.60 10.59
N HIS A 92 -20.96 36.54 9.85
CA HIS A 92 -20.83 36.44 8.40
C HIS A 92 -22.02 35.70 7.79
N PRO A 93 -23.25 36.26 7.87
CA PRO A 93 -24.48 35.57 7.45
C PRO A 93 -24.52 35.18 5.95
N ASP A 94 -23.72 35.86 5.12
CA ASP A 94 -23.60 35.60 3.67
C ASP A 94 -22.65 34.43 3.35
N ALA A 95 -21.91 33.91 4.33
CA ALA A 95 -21.02 32.78 4.12
C ALA A 95 -21.80 31.56 3.61
N GLY A 96 -21.37 31.03 2.47
CA GLY A 96 -21.91 29.80 1.90
C GLY A 96 -21.17 28.57 2.39
N SER A 97 -19.90 28.72 2.79
CA SER A 97 -19.08 27.61 3.29
C SER A 97 -17.99 28.10 4.24
N VAL A 98 -17.55 27.19 5.11
CA VAL A 98 -16.44 27.42 6.05
C VAL A 98 -15.46 26.27 5.93
N ILE A 99 -14.18 26.60 6.00
CA ILE A 99 -13.07 25.67 6.12
C ILE A 99 -12.25 26.07 7.32
N GLU A 100 -12.28 25.25 8.38
CA GLU A 100 -11.45 25.45 9.55
C GLU A 100 -10.32 24.42 9.57
N LEU A 101 -9.08 24.88 9.69
CA LEU A 101 -7.92 24.01 9.88
C LEU A 101 -7.43 24.14 11.33
N GLY A 102 -7.58 23.05 12.10
CA GLY A 102 -7.08 22.92 13.46
C GLY A 102 -5.70 22.26 13.54
N GLY A 103 -5.25 21.99 14.76
CA GLY A 103 -4.01 21.24 15.02
C GLY A 103 -4.13 19.78 14.56
N GLN A 104 -5.13 19.05 15.08
CA GLN A 104 -5.34 17.62 14.78
C GLN A 104 -6.58 17.32 13.95
N ASP A 105 -7.41 18.32 13.68
CA ASP A 105 -8.64 18.19 12.89
C ASP A 105 -8.76 19.32 11.85
N ALA A 106 -9.69 19.14 10.93
CA ALA A 106 -10.09 20.03 9.87
C ALA A 106 -11.61 19.87 9.67
N LYS A 107 -12.30 20.98 9.43
CA LYS A 107 -13.76 21.03 9.39
C LYS A 107 -14.20 21.76 8.14
N ILE A 108 -15.20 21.22 7.46
CA ILE A 108 -15.92 21.90 6.39
C ILE A 108 -17.40 21.95 6.76
N ILE A 109 -17.98 23.15 6.73
CA ILE A 109 -19.42 23.35 6.91
C ILE A 109 -19.95 24.01 5.64
N ILE A 110 -20.94 23.39 5.01
CA ILE A 110 -21.61 23.92 3.81
C ILE A 110 -23.06 24.23 4.18
N TRP A 111 -23.47 25.48 3.95
CA TRP A 111 -24.87 25.87 4.08
C TRP A 111 -25.60 25.64 2.76
N ILE A 112 -26.54 24.70 2.76
CA ILE A 112 -27.34 24.35 1.59
C ILE A 112 -28.73 24.96 1.77
N PRO A 113 -29.11 25.98 0.99
CA PRO A 113 -30.46 26.53 1.04
C PRO A 113 -31.47 25.49 0.58
N ASP A 114 -32.53 25.30 1.36
CA ASP A 114 -33.69 24.51 0.99
C ASP A 114 -34.50 25.29 -0.06
N PRO A 115 -34.70 24.75 -1.27
CA PRO A 115 -35.41 25.46 -2.34
C PRO A 115 -36.87 25.79 -2.01
N SER A 116 -37.49 25.05 -1.08
CA SER A 116 -38.90 25.17 -0.74
C SER A 116 -39.15 26.07 0.47
N THR A 117 -38.23 26.10 1.44
CA THR A 117 -38.40 26.87 2.69
C THR A 117 -37.47 28.07 2.82
N GLY A 118 -36.45 28.19 1.96
CA GLY A 118 -35.40 29.20 2.06
C GLY A 118 -34.46 29.03 3.26
N ARG A 119 -34.73 28.07 4.16
CA ARG A 119 -33.88 27.78 5.32
C ARG A 119 -32.59 27.13 4.87
N LYS A 120 -31.46 27.53 5.47
CA LYS A 120 -30.16 26.91 5.19
C LYS A 120 -30.00 25.64 6.03
N ARG A 121 -29.90 24.47 5.38
CA ARG A 121 -29.48 23.22 6.02
C ARG A 121 -27.96 23.20 6.14
N LYS A 122 -27.43 22.96 7.35
CA LYS A 122 -26.00 22.83 7.62
C LYS A 122 -25.53 21.42 7.25
N PHE A 123 -24.50 21.30 6.43
CA PHE A 123 -23.82 20.04 6.14
C PHE A 123 -22.39 20.11 6.72
N PRO A 124 -22.20 19.71 7.99
CA PRO A 124 -20.88 19.64 8.59
C PRO A 124 -20.18 18.33 8.22
N SER A 125 -18.88 18.41 7.97
CA SER A 125 -17.98 17.26 7.84
C SER A 125 -16.65 17.58 8.51
N MET A 126 -16.09 16.59 9.20
CA MET A 126 -14.83 16.71 9.93
C MET A 126 -14.02 15.42 9.76
N ASN A 127 -12.70 15.53 9.86
CA ASN A 127 -11.81 14.39 10.10
C ASN A 127 -11.55 14.27 11.61
N ASP A 128 -12.26 13.37 12.27
CA ASP A 128 -12.28 13.35 13.74
C ASP A 128 -11.01 12.72 14.36
N LYS A 129 -10.05 12.26 13.54
CA LYS A 129 -9.08 11.24 13.94
C LYS A 129 -7.76 11.27 13.17
N CYS A 130 -7.74 11.68 11.90
CA CYS A 130 -6.53 11.65 11.08
C CYS A 130 -5.94 13.06 10.95
N ALA A 131 -4.76 13.31 11.54
CA ALA A 131 -3.94 14.50 11.30
C ALA A 131 -3.54 14.70 9.83
N GLY A 132 -3.76 13.72 8.94
CA GLY A 132 -3.56 13.90 7.51
C GLY A 132 -4.43 15.04 6.98
N GLY A 133 -3.81 16.13 6.56
CA GLY A 133 -4.52 17.33 6.11
C GLY A 133 -4.70 18.43 7.17
N THR A 134 -4.01 18.39 8.31
CA THR A 134 -4.18 19.36 9.42
C THR A 134 -2.88 20.10 9.79
N GLY A 135 -2.96 21.06 10.72
CA GLY A 135 -1.81 21.86 11.16
C GLY A 135 -0.66 21.06 11.77
N ALA A 136 -0.94 19.93 12.44
CA ALA A 136 0.10 19.07 13.03
C ALA A 136 1.06 18.50 11.98
N VAL A 137 0.60 18.26 10.74
CA VAL A 137 1.49 17.81 9.66
C VAL A 137 2.43 18.93 9.25
N ILE A 138 1.91 20.16 9.16
CA ILE A 138 2.72 21.35 8.85
C ILE A 138 3.84 21.49 9.89
N ASP A 139 3.51 21.39 11.19
CA ASP A 139 4.49 21.49 12.28
C ASP A 139 5.59 20.43 12.17
N LYS A 140 5.21 19.16 11.94
CA LYS A 140 6.17 18.05 11.81
C LYS A 140 7.13 18.26 10.65
N ILE A 141 6.59 18.60 9.49
CA ILE A 141 7.41 18.82 8.29
C ILE A 141 8.32 20.03 8.49
N THR A 142 7.82 21.10 9.11
CA THR A 142 8.62 22.30 9.42
C THR A 142 9.81 21.94 10.31
N ALA A 143 9.58 21.21 11.40
CA ALA A 143 10.65 20.73 12.29
C ALA A 143 11.65 19.83 11.55
N LYS A 144 11.16 18.95 10.66
CA LYS A 144 12.01 18.01 9.92
C LYS A 144 12.87 18.67 8.85
N LEU A 145 12.32 19.69 8.19
CA LEU A 145 13.07 20.56 7.27
C LEU A 145 13.99 21.54 8.02
N LYS A 146 14.00 21.50 9.37
CA LYS A 146 14.76 22.40 10.25
C LYS A 146 14.48 23.87 9.95
N LEU A 147 13.24 24.17 9.57
CA LEU A 147 12.77 25.54 9.35
C LEU A 147 12.37 26.15 10.68
N ASP A 148 12.72 27.41 10.90
CA ASP A 148 12.13 28.20 11.99
C ASP A 148 10.63 28.40 11.67
N PRO A 149 9.70 28.10 12.60
CA PRO A 149 8.27 28.37 12.44
C PRO A 149 7.94 29.79 11.94
N ALA A 150 8.75 30.80 12.29
CA ALA A 150 8.56 32.17 11.80
C ALA A 150 8.67 32.26 10.26
N THR A 151 9.46 31.38 9.64
CA THR A 151 9.65 31.28 8.18
C THR A 151 8.35 30.93 7.47
N LEU A 152 7.41 30.23 8.11
CA LEU A 152 6.13 29.88 7.49
C LEU A 152 5.30 31.11 7.10
N GLY A 153 5.48 32.22 7.82
CA GLY A 153 4.82 33.49 7.54
C GLY A 153 5.35 34.21 6.30
N THR A 154 6.52 33.81 5.77
CA THR A 154 7.17 34.45 4.62
C THR A 154 7.18 33.58 3.36
N LEU A 155 6.70 32.34 3.44
CA LEU A 155 6.60 31.45 2.29
C LEU A 155 5.56 31.95 1.29
N SER A 156 5.88 31.82 0.00
CA SER A 156 4.96 32.01 -1.12
C SER A 156 4.51 30.67 -1.66
N PHE A 157 3.23 30.55 -2.02
CA PHE A 157 2.73 29.43 -2.84
C PHE A 157 2.87 29.71 -4.33
N ALA A 158 2.76 30.98 -4.72
CA ALA A 158 2.91 31.42 -6.10
C ALA A 158 4.34 31.16 -6.61
N ASP A 159 4.43 30.76 -7.88
CA ASP A 159 5.67 30.48 -8.62
C ASP A 159 6.55 29.34 -8.06
N GLN A 160 6.05 28.55 -7.11
CA GLN A 160 6.73 27.35 -6.62
C GLN A 160 6.45 26.15 -7.55
N LYS A 161 7.48 25.34 -7.79
CA LYS A 161 7.30 24.03 -8.45
C LYS A 161 6.66 23.05 -7.46
N LEU A 162 5.47 22.57 -7.80
CA LEU A 162 4.76 21.58 -6.98
C LEU A 162 5.24 20.17 -7.31
N HIS A 163 5.59 19.42 -6.28
CA HIS A 163 5.98 18.01 -6.34
C HIS A 163 4.85 17.14 -5.78
N PRO A 164 4.68 15.90 -6.28
CA PRO A 164 3.71 14.98 -5.70
C PRO A 164 4.06 14.66 -4.24
N VAL A 165 3.18 15.04 -3.32
CA VAL A 165 3.23 14.70 -1.89
C VAL A 165 1.88 14.11 -1.48
N ALA A 166 1.88 13.06 -0.67
CA ALA A 166 0.65 12.47 -0.14
C ALA A 166 -0.06 13.43 0.83
N GLY A 167 -1.33 13.74 0.57
CA GLY A 167 -2.16 14.62 1.44
C GLY A 167 -2.97 13.89 2.51
N LYS A 168 -3.21 12.58 2.34
CA LYS A 168 -4.15 11.79 3.15
C LYS A 168 -3.62 11.39 4.54
N CYS A 169 -2.30 11.32 4.70
CA CYS A 169 -1.68 10.90 5.95
C CYS A 169 -0.38 11.67 6.17
N GLY A 170 -0.20 12.23 7.37
CA GLY A 170 1.00 12.97 7.74
C GLY A 170 2.29 12.17 7.63
N VAL A 171 2.23 10.86 7.88
CA VAL A 171 3.40 9.96 7.78
C VAL A 171 3.85 9.77 6.32
N PHE A 172 2.89 9.61 5.41
CA PHE A 172 3.21 9.50 3.98
C PHE A 172 3.73 10.82 3.43
N ALA A 173 3.12 11.94 3.83
CA ALA A 173 3.61 13.27 3.50
C ALA A 173 5.06 13.45 3.95
N GLU A 174 5.39 13.02 5.17
CA GLU A 174 6.74 13.04 5.73
C GLU A 174 7.72 12.14 4.97
N THR A 175 7.28 10.96 4.56
CA THR A 175 8.10 10.02 3.77
C THR A 175 8.41 10.57 2.38
N ASP A 176 7.40 11.11 1.70
CA ASP A 176 7.55 11.73 0.38
C ASP A 176 8.48 12.96 0.46
N ILE A 177 8.27 13.82 1.45
CA ILE A 177 9.10 15.02 1.66
C ILE A 177 10.53 14.63 2.00
N ASN A 178 10.75 13.61 2.82
CA ASN A 178 12.09 13.08 3.07
C ASN A 178 12.77 12.58 1.79
N GLY A 179 12.05 11.83 0.95
CA GLY A 179 12.55 11.35 -0.33
C GLY A 179 12.96 12.51 -1.24
N LEU A 180 12.10 13.53 -1.35
CA LEU A 180 12.35 14.74 -2.14
C LEU A 180 13.48 15.60 -1.55
N GLN A 181 13.59 15.69 -0.22
CA GLN A 181 14.67 16.39 0.47
C GLN A 181 16.02 15.69 0.23
N LYS A 182 16.07 14.35 0.31
CA LYS A 182 17.26 13.55 -0.03
C LYS A 182 17.63 13.66 -1.50
N GLN A 183 16.64 13.87 -2.37
CA GLN A 183 16.92 14.24 -3.75
C GLN A 183 17.49 15.65 -3.83
N GLY A 184 17.20 16.57 -2.90
CA GLY A 184 17.74 17.93 -2.82
C GLY A 184 16.71 19.01 -3.19
N VAL A 185 15.40 18.77 -2.98
CA VAL A 185 14.36 19.75 -3.35
C VAL A 185 14.37 20.88 -2.32
N PRO A 186 14.32 22.16 -2.72
CA PRO A 186 14.32 23.28 -1.79
C PRO A 186 13.13 23.24 -0.82
N ALA A 187 13.36 23.66 0.43
CA ALA A 187 12.33 23.66 1.46
C ALA A 187 11.06 24.47 1.10
N PRO A 188 11.12 25.63 0.42
CA PRO A 188 9.91 26.34 -0.03
C PRO A 188 9.04 25.52 -0.99
N GLU A 189 9.64 24.82 -1.96
CA GLU A 189 8.92 23.94 -2.90
C GLU A 189 8.27 22.76 -2.16
N LEU A 190 8.96 22.17 -1.18
CA LEU A 190 8.43 21.09 -0.35
C LEU A 190 7.21 21.55 0.47
N MET A 191 7.28 22.74 1.06
CA MET A 191 6.17 23.30 1.83
C MET A 191 4.97 23.68 0.93
N ALA A 192 5.20 24.27 -0.24
CA ALA A 192 4.14 24.54 -1.21
C ALA A 192 3.46 23.24 -1.68
N SER A 193 4.25 22.19 -1.94
CA SER A 193 3.75 20.86 -2.29
C SER A 193 2.92 20.24 -1.17
N LEU A 194 3.32 20.43 0.09
CA LEU A 194 2.55 20.01 1.25
C LEU A 194 1.20 20.75 1.34
N PHE A 195 1.18 22.07 1.15
CA PHE A 195 -0.04 22.87 1.21
C PHE A 195 -1.02 22.46 0.09
N GLU A 196 -0.54 22.26 -1.14
CA GLU A 196 -1.34 21.71 -2.23
C GLU A 196 -1.96 20.35 -1.84
N ALA A 197 -1.15 19.45 -1.28
CA ALA A 197 -1.61 18.12 -0.86
C ALA A 197 -2.69 18.19 0.23
N ILE A 198 -2.53 19.08 1.22
CA ILE A 198 -3.49 19.32 2.30
C ILE A 198 -4.81 19.86 1.72
N VAL A 199 -4.76 20.87 0.84
CA VAL A 199 -5.94 21.48 0.22
C VAL A 199 -6.71 20.47 -0.63
N GLN A 200 -6.01 19.74 -1.52
CA GLN A 200 -6.64 18.72 -2.36
C GLN A 200 -7.30 17.60 -1.54
N GLN A 201 -6.64 17.17 -0.46
CA GLN A 201 -7.19 16.14 0.43
C GLN A 201 -8.49 16.59 1.08
N ASN A 202 -8.52 17.81 1.63
CA ASN A 202 -9.71 18.37 2.26
C ASN A 202 -10.85 18.55 1.25
N LEU A 203 -10.56 19.05 0.05
CA LEU A 203 -11.56 19.21 -1.02
C LEU A 203 -12.10 17.88 -1.54
N SER A 204 -11.29 16.81 -1.57
CA SER A 204 -11.69 15.49 -2.04
C SER A 204 -12.51 14.73 -1.00
N VAL A 205 -12.12 14.81 0.27
CA VAL A 205 -12.68 13.95 1.34
C VAL A 205 -13.75 14.66 2.17
N LEU A 206 -13.48 15.87 2.67
CA LEU A 206 -14.37 16.53 3.62
C LEU A 206 -15.58 17.18 2.95
N THR A 207 -15.52 17.45 1.64
CA THR A 207 -16.70 17.95 0.91
C THR A 207 -17.74 16.85 0.69
N ARG A 208 -17.37 15.55 0.82
CA ARG A 208 -18.23 14.38 0.56
C ARG A 208 -18.94 14.46 -0.81
N GLY A 209 -18.21 14.97 -1.79
CA GLY A 209 -18.67 15.16 -3.17
C GLY A 209 -19.57 16.38 -3.39
N ASN A 210 -19.87 17.17 -2.36
CA ASN A 210 -20.60 18.43 -2.49
C ASN A 210 -19.68 19.55 -3.00
N THR A 211 -20.26 20.55 -3.66
CA THR A 211 -19.51 21.76 -4.05
C THR A 211 -19.56 22.81 -2.95
N LEU A 212 -18.40 23.39 -2.59
CA LEU A 212 -18.35 24.55 -1.70
C LEU A 212 -19.15 25.70 -2.31
N ARG A 213 -19.89 26.45 -1.49
CA ARG A 213 -20.68 27.59 -1.95
C ARG A 213 -19.84 28.89 -1.86
N PRO A 214 -20.12 29.90 -2.71
CA PRO A 214 -19.44 31.19 -2.67
C PRO A 214 -19.46 31.82 -1.27
N TRP A 215 -18.50 32.73 -1.02
CA TRP A 215 -18.19 33.26 0.31
C TRP A 215 -17.71 32.15 1.25
N VAL A 216 -16.49 31.69 0.98
CA VAL A 216 -15.79 30.67 1.76
C VAL A 216 -14.96 31.35 2.83
N LEU A 217 -15.25 31.07 4.10
CA LEU A 217 -14.42 31.55 5.21
C LEU A 217 -13.33 30.53 5.53
N LEU A 218 -12.09 30.99 5.63
CA LEU A 218 -10.96 30.21 6.09
C LEU A 218 -10.67 30.53 7.56
N LEU A 219 -10.85 29.56 8.44
CA LEU A 219 -10.72 29.68 9.89
C LEU A 219 -9.56 28.83 10.44
N GLY A 220 -9.15 29.12 11.68
CA GLY A 220 -8.13 28.35 12.39
C GLY A 220 -6.69 28.81 12.14
N GLY A 221 -5.78 28.38 13.00
CA GLY A 221 -4.40 28.89 13.08
C GLY A 221 -3.62 28.87 11.75
N PRO A 222 -3.50 27.73 11.05
CA PRO A 222 -2.83 27.65 9.75
C PRO A 222 -3.36 28.65 8.73
N ASN A 223 -4.68 28.78 8.61
CA ASN A 223 -5.30 29.76 7.71
C ASN A 223 -5.09 31.22 8.18
N THR A 224 -4.90 31.45 9.48
CA THR A 224 -4.61 32.79 10.04
C THR A 224 -3.13 33.21 9.89
N PHE A 225 -2.19 32.29 10.00
CA PHE A 225 -0.77 32.66 10.15
C PHE A 225 0.10 32.29 8.93
N ILE A 226 -0.40 31.50 7.98
CA ILE A 226 0.38 31.01 6.84
C ILE A 226 -0.20 31.55 5.53
N PRO A 227 0.36 32.61 4.92
CA PRO A 227 -0.12 33.17 3.67
C PRO A 227 -0.17 32.16 2.52
N ALA A 228 0.90 31.37 2.33
CA ALA A 228 0.96 30.33 1.30
C ALA A 228 -0.17 29.27 1.40
N MET A 229 -0.69 28.99 2.60
CA MET A 229 -1.84 28.09 2.75
C MET A 229 -3.13 28.73 2.19
N ARG A 230 -3.32 30.04 2.41
CA ARG A 230 -4.46 30.79 1.85
C ARG A 230 -4.39 30.82 0.34
N ASP A 231 -3.20 31.01 -0.21
CA ASP A 231 -2.97 31.04 -1.65
C ASP A 231 -3.27 29.67 -2.29
N ALA A 232 -2.92 28.58 -1.62
CA ALA A 232 -3.29 27.22 -2.05
C ALA A 232 -4.82 27.03 -2.10
N TRP A 233 -5.57 27.53 -1.11
CA TRP A 233 -7.04 27.53 -1.13
C TRP A 233 -7.60 28.40 -2.25
N ARG A 234 -7.10 29.64 -2.39
CA ARG A 234 -7.48 30.61 -3.42
C ARG A 234 -7.15 30.14 -4.84
N THR A 235 -6.18 29.25 -4.99
CA THR A 235 -5.87 28.64 -6.28
C THR A 235 -6.83 27.50 -6.64
N ASN A 236 -7.19 26.67 -5.66
CA ASN A 236 -7.87 25.39 -5.92
C ASN A 236 -9.40 25.47 -5.88
N ILE A 237 -9.98 26.30 -5.00
CA ILE A 237 -11.43 26.45 -4.91
C ILE A 237 -12.01 27.04 -6.22
N PRO A 238 -11.44 28.11 -6.82
CA PRO A 238 -11.93 28.62 -8.10
C PRO A 238 -11.85 27.61 -9.23
N ARG A 239 -10.80 26.79 -9.29
CA ARG A 239 -10.69 25.70 -10.27
C ARG A 239 -11.84 24.70 -10.12
N LEU A 240 -12.19 24.34 -8.89
CA LEU A 240 -13.31 23.46 -8.59
C LEU A 240 -14.65 24.10 -9.02
N TRP A 241 -14.86 25.39 -8.72
CA TRP A 241 -16.05 26.12 -9.16
C TRP A 241 -16.18 26.21 -10.68
N ALA A 242 -15.08 26.50 -11.37
CA ALA A 242 -15.04 26.52 -12.83
C ALA A 242 -15.34 25.13 -13.42
N GLU A 243 -14.77 24.07 -12.86
CA GLU A 243 -15.02 22.69 -13.28
C GLU A 243 -16.48 22.28 -13.09
N ARG A 244 -17.10 22.73 -12.00
CA ARG A 244 -18.49 22.41 -11.63
C ARG A 244 -19.51 23.43 -12.12
N ARG A 245 -19.07 24.47 -12.84
CA ARG A 245 -19.91 25.58 -13.31
C ARG A 245 -20.75 26.19 -12.19
N THR A 246 -20.15 26.33 -11.01
CA THR A 246 -20.82 26.91 -9.86
C THR A 246 -21.18 28.35 -10.17
N PRO A 247 -22.43 28.79 -9.96
CA PRO A 247 -22.80 30.18 -10.13
C PRO A 247 -22.04 31.04 -9.11
N LEU A 248 -21.33 32.05 -9.60
CA LEU A 248 -20.56 33.00 -8.79
C LEU A 248 -21.14 34.42 -8.94
N PRO A 249 -20.99 35.29 -7.93
CA PRO A 249 -21.31 36.71 -8.07
C PRO A 249 -20.57 37.35 -9.25
N GLU A 250 -21.26 38.18 -10.03
CA GLU A 250 -20.67 38.87 -11.18
C GLU A 250 -19.69 39.97 -10.74
N GLY A 251 -18.62 40.18 -11.52
CA GLY A 251 -17.67 41.27 -11.32
C GLY A 251 -16.68 41.12 -10.16
N ILE A 252 -16.69 39.98 -9.46
CA ILE A 252 -15.76 39.66 -8.36
C ILE A 252 -14.79 38.58 -8.82
N ASP A 253 -13.48 38.73 -8.56
CA ASP A 253 -12.52 37.65 -8.80
C ASP A 253 -12.92 36.45 -7.92
N PRO A 254 -13.07 35.23 -8.47
CA PRO A 254 -13.36 34.05 -7.66
C PRO A 254 -12.44 33.85 -6.45
N ALA A 255 -11.18 34.29 -6.51
CA ALA A 255 -10.25 34.23 -5.38
C ALA A 255 -10.67 35.14 -4.21
N ASP A 256 -11.34 36.26 -4.49
CA ASP A 256 -11.80 37.23 -3.49
C ASP A 256 -13.02 36.74 -2.71
N LEU A 257 -13.73 35.73 -3.22
CA LEU A 257 -14.80 35.04 -2.51
C LEU A 257 -14.28 34.10 -1.40
N ILE A 258 -12.96 34.03 -1.21
CA ILE A 258 -12.29 33.17 -0.23
C ILE A 258 -11.55 34.06 0.77
N VAL A 259 -12.15 34.20 1.95
CA VAL A 259 -11.84 35.25 2.91
C VAL A 259 -11.33 34.66 4.20
N VAL A 260 -10.29 35.27 4.78
CA VAL A 260 -9.89 35.03 6.16
C VAL A 260 -10.49 36.17 7.00
N PRO A 261 -11.51 35.91 7.82
CA PRO A 261 -12.12 36.97 8.62
C PRO A 261 -11.16 37.47 9.71
N GLU A 262 -11.45 38.66 10.25
CA GLU A 262 -10.75 39.15 11.43
C GLU A 262 -10.92 38.15 12.58
N ASN A 263 -9.87 37.92 13.36
CA ASN A 263 -9.91 36.99 14.49
C ASN A 263 -10.28 35.55 14.10
N ALA A 264 -9.99 35.11 12.86
CA ALA A 264 -10.27 33.78 12.32
C ALA A 264 -9.81 32.60 13.21
N GLN A 265 -8.80 32.81 14.07
CA GLN A 265 -8.32 31.83 15.04
C GLN A 265 -9.23 31.66 16.26
N PHE A 266 -10.12 32.61 16.56
CA PHE A 266 -10.95 32.64 17.77
C PHE A 266 -12.41 32.24 17.56
N PHE A 267 -12.80 31.79 16.36
CA PHE A 267 -14.20 31.50 16.03
C PHE A 267 -14.85 30.43 16.93
N GLY A 268 -14.10 29.43 17.38
CA GLY A 268 -14.59 28.48 18.38
C GLY A 268 -14.95 29.14 19.71
N ALA A 269 -14.05 29.97 20.25
CA ALA A 269 -14.28 30.69 21.51
C ALA A 269 -15.37 31.77 21.38
N LEU A 270 -15.44 32.47 20.25
CA LEU A 270 -16.49 33.44 19.92
C LEU A 270 -17.86 32.74 19.87
N GLY A 271 -17.92 31.61 19.16
CA GLY A 271 -19.10 30.78 19.05
C GLY A 271 -19.60 30.26 20.39
N ALA A 272 -18.69 29.84 21.27
CA ALA A 272 -19.04 29.40 22.62
C ALA A 272 -19.68 30.52 23.45
N VAL A 273 -19.17 31.75 23.33
CA VAL A 273 -19.77 32.93 24.01
C VAL A 273 -21.14 33.27 23.42
N LEU A 274 -21.26 33.30 22.08
CA LEU A 274 -22.52 33.59 21.41
C LEU A 274 -23.60 32.57 21.78
N TYR A 275 -23.25 31.29 21.84
CA TYR A 275 -24.12 30.22 22.32
C TYR A 275 -24.58 30.51 23.75
N GLY A 276 -23.67 30.97 24.60
CA GLY A 276 -23.98 31.37 25.96
C GLY A 276 -24.96 32.54 26.09
N LYS A 277 -25.11 33.39 25.08
CA LYS A 277 -26.10 34.49 25.10
C LYS A 277 -27.53 33.98 24.99
N GLU A 278 -27.72 32.85 24.31
CA GLU A 278 -29.02 32.17 24.16
C GLU A 278 -29.38 31.30 25.37
N GLU A 279 -28.39 30.97 26.20
CA GLU A 279 -28.56 30.19 27.44
C GLU A 279 -29.04 31.04 28.61
N GLU A 280 -29.78 30.42 29.54
CA GLU A 280 -30.31 31.07 30.74
C GLU A 280 -29.20 31.71 31.60
N ALA A 281 -29.52 32.81 32.29
CA ALA A 281 -28.55 33.61 33.05
C ALA A 281 -27.73 32.81 34.09
N GLY A 282 -28.29 31.73 34.64
CA GLY A 282 -27.64 30.83 35.60
C GLY A 282 -26.71 29.76 34.99
N VAL A 283 -26.63 29.65 33.66
CA VAL A 283 -25.78 28.65 32.98
C VAL A 283 -24.38 29.20 32.74
N GLY A 284 -23.37 28.34 32.99
CA GLY A 284 -21.97 28.64 32.72
C GLY A 284 -21.37 29.65 33.71
N ILE A 285 -21.83 29.69 34.96
CA ILE A 285 -21.30 30.61 35.97
C ILE A 285 -19.85 30.24 36.32
N TYR A 286 -18.91 31.16 36.05
CA TYR A 286 -17.49 30.96 36.35
C TYR A 286 -17.26 30.90 37.87
N LYS A 287 -16.84 29.73 38.37
CA LYS A 287 -16.63 29.48 39.80
C LYS A 287 -15.30 29.98 40.34
N GLY A 288 -14.37 30.35 39.45
CA GLY A 288 -12.98 30.69 39.82
C GLY A 288 -12.01 29.55 39.50
N ARG A 289 -10.71 29.81 39.69
CA ARG A 289 -9.63 28.88 39.28
C ARG A 289 -9.20 27.83 40.33
N ALA A 290 -9.68 27.92 41.58
CA ALA A 290 -9.19 27.11 42.69
C ALA A 290 -9.35 25.58 42.52
N GLU A 291 -10.43 25.12 41.87
CA GLU A 291 -10.61 23.71 41.56
C GLU A 291 -9.65 23.22 40.47
N LEU A 292 -9.41 24.05 39.45
CA LEU A 292 -8.43 23.77 38.41
C LEU A 292 -7.00 23.76 38.98
N GLU A 293 -6.67 24.65 39.91
CA GLU A 293 -5.38 24.64 40.64
C GLU A 293 -5.17 23.33 41.41
N ARG A 294 -6.17 22.85 42.15
CA ARG A 294 -6.11 21.56 42.86
C ARG A 294 -5.96 20.38 41.91
N PHE A 295 -6.65 20.41 40.77
CA PHE A 295 -6.50 19.41 39.73
C PHE A 295 -5.07 19.35 39.19
N VAL A 296 -4.46 20.52 38.93
CA VAL A 296 -3.06 20.64 38.48
C VAL A 296 -2.07 20.17 39.56
N GLN A 297 -2.34 20.44 40.84
CA GLN A 297 -1.42 20.15 41.96
C GLN A 297 -1.47 18.70 42.52
N GLY A 298 -2.57 17.95 42.35
CA GLY A 298 -2.67 16.60 42.96
C GLY A 298 -3.78 15.65 42.48
N GLY A 299 -4.82 16.13 41.79
CA GLY A 299 -5.96 15.30 41.36
C GLY A 299 -5.63 14.21 40.31
N ARG A 300 -4.48 14.32 39.64
CA ARG A 300 -4.07 13.42 38.55
C ARG A 300 -3.79 11.99 39.02
N LYS A 301 -3.20 11.78 40.20
CA LYS A 301 -2.83 10.44 40.71
C LYS A 301 -4.04 9.51 40.91
N ALA A 302 -5.14 10.02 41.46
CA ALA A 302 -6.35 9.23 41.73
C ALA A 302 -7.04 8.78 40.42
N MET A 303 -7.06 9.66 39.42
CA MET A 303 -7.63 9.34 38.10
C MET A 303 -6.78 8.30 37.34
N ARG A 304 -5.45 8.40 37.39
CA ARG A 304 -4.53 7.42 36.79
C ARG A 304 -4.67 6.03 37.41
N ALA A 305 -4.84 5.96 38.73
CA ALA A 305 -5.06 4.69 39.44
C ALA A 305 -6.33 3.96 38.93
N ALA A 306 -7.42 4.69 38.67
CA ALA A 306 -8.67 4.12 38.18
C ALA A 306 -8.67 3.72 36.69
N MET A 307 -7.81 4.32 35.87
CA MET A 307 -7.82 4.15 34.40
C MET A 307 -6.64 3.32 33.82
N GLY A 308 -5.60 3.04 34.62
CA GLY A 308 -4.35 2.40 34.16
C GLY A 308 -4.34 0.87 34.12
N GLU A 309 -3.36 0.31 33.40
CA GLU A 309 -2.88 -1.06 33.56
C GLU A 309 -1.62 -1.10 34.47
N PRO A 310 -1.27 -2.26 35.07
CA PRO A 310 0.02 -2.43 35.74
C PRO A 310 1.20 -2.15 34.80
N GLY A 311 2.34 -1.78 35.38
CA GLY A 311 3.61 -1.57 34.66
C GLY A 311 4.08 -2.76 33.82
N LEU A 312 5.25 -2.63 33.20
CA LEU A 312 5.80 -3.68 32.34
C LEU A 312 6.36 -4.89 33.11
N LEU A 313 6.73 -4.70 34.38
CA LEU A 313 7.17 -5.77 35.27
C LEU A 313 5.96 -6.33 36.04
N ALA A 314 5.82 -7.66 36.06
CA ALA A 314 4.84 -8.31 36.90
C ALA A 314 5.27 -8.32 38.38
N ASP A 315 4.33 -8.54 39.29
CA ASP A 315 4.62 -8.67 40.72
C ASP A 315 5.59 -9.84 40.96
N GLY A 316 6.74 -9.56 41.60
CA GLY A 316 7.80 -10.54 41.86
C GLY A 316 8.78 -10.77 40.71
N GLU A 317 8.63 -10.08 39.58
CA GLU A 317 9.57 -10.08 38.46
C GLU A 317 10.64 -8.99 38.67
N ASP A 318 11.93 -9.34 38.57
CA ASP A 318 13.02 -8.38 38.65
C ASP A 318 13.67 -8.11 37.27
N LEU A 319 14.17 -6.89 37.09
CA LEU A 319 14.77 -6.44 35.83
C LEU A 319 16.05 -7.22 35.46
N GLU A 320 16.78 -7.75 36.44
CA GLU A 320 18.01 -8.51 36.22
C GLU A 320 17.72 -9.90 35.64
N SER A 321 16.63 -10.54 36.06
CA SER A 321 16.12 -11.78 35.48
C SER A 321 15.79 -11.59 34.00
N LEU A 322 15.12 -10.48 33.66
CA LEU A 322 14.82 -10.13 32.27
C LEU A 322 16.07 -9.83 31.45
N ARG A 323 17.04 -9.10 32.01
CA ARG A 323 18.34 -8.85 31.38
C ARG A 323 19.08 -10.16 31.11
N ARG A 324 19.00 -11.15 32.00
CA ARG A 324 19.58 -12.49 31.77
C ARG A 324 18.84 -13.29 30.69
N ALA A 325 17.51 -13.20 30.64
CA ALA A 325 16.71 -13.98 29.70
C ALA A 325 16.74 -13.42 28.26
N PHE A 326 16.71 -12.09 28.12
CA PHE A 326 16.51 -11.42 26.83
C PHE A 326 17.55 -10.36 26.50
N GLY A 327 18.52 -10.10 27.38
CA GLY A 327 19.59 -9.14 27.13
C GLY A 327 20.49 -9.59 26.00
N VAL A 328 20.94 -8.64 25.17
CA VAL A 328 21.90 -8.91 24.11
C VAL A 328 23.28 -9.17 24.73
N PRO A 329 23.95 -10.30 24.43
CA PRO A 329 25.28 -10.59 24.96
C PRO A 329 26.31 -9.54 24.56
N ALA A 330 27.26 -9.25 25.45
CA ALA A 330 28.40 -8.41 25.12
C ALA A 330 29.26 -9.08 24.03
N PHE A 331 29.57 -8.35 22.97
CA PHE A 331 30.44 -8.85 21.89
C PHE A 331 31.91 -8.79 22.32
N THR A 332 32.62 -9.89 22.12
CA THR A 332 34.08 -9.96 22.33
C THR A 332 34.77 -9.95 20.96
N PRO A 333 35.52 -8.88 20.62
CA PRO A 333 36.24 -8.81 19.34
C PRO A 333 37.30 -9.90 19.22
N ALA A 334 37.51 -10.40 17.99
CA ALA A 334 38.56 -11.37 17.71
C ALA A 334 39.96 -10.80 18.02
N ARG A 335 40.85 -11.70 18.44
CA ARG A 335 42.26 -11.39 18.73
C ARG A 335 43.13 -11.90 17.60
N PHE A 336 44.05 -11.06 17.14
CA PHE A 336 44.97 -11.36 16.05
C PHE A 336 46.41 -11.20 16.50
N SER A 337 47.31 -11.94 15.84
CA SER A 337 48.74 -11.83 16.07
C SER A 337 49.35 -10.72 15.20
N PRO A 338 50.38 -9.99 15.67
CA PRO A 338 51.11 -9.06 14.82
C PRO A 338 51.66 -9.75 13.57
N GLY A 339 51.41 -9.17 12.39
CA GLY A 339 51.78 -9.71 11.08
C GLY A 339 50.77 -10.73 10.50
N GLU A 340 49.72 -11.09 11.22
CA GLU A 340 48.69 -12.00 10.72
C GLU A 340 47.92 -11.39 9.53
N ARG A 341 47.62 -12.22 8.52
CA ARG A 341 46.74 -11.87 7.40
C ARG A 341 45.36 -12.45 7.66
N VAL A 342 44.45 -11.59 8.12
CA VAL A 342 43.08 -11.95 8.48
C VAL A 342 42.23 -11.95 7.22
N GLU A 343 41.72 -13.12 6.83
CA GLU A 343 40.83 -13.26 5.68
C GLU A 343 39.36 -13.20 6.13
N ALA A 344 38.57 -12.31 5.52
CA ALA A 344 37.20 -12.09 5.94
C ALA A 344 36.25 -11.74 4.78
N TYR A 345 34.97 -11.96 4.98
CA TYR A 345 33.89 -11.43 4.15
C TYR A 345 33.26 -10.23 4.85
N LEU A 346 33.00 -9.17 4.09
CA LEU A 346 32.46 -7.92 4.59
C LEU A 346 30.98 -7.81 4.22
N GLY A 347 30.14 -7.52 5.21
CA GLY A 347 28.75 -7.16 5.00
C GLY A 347 28.51 -5.72 5.41
N ILE A 348 27.81 -4.94 4.57
CA ILE A 348 27.45 -3.55 4.83
C ILE A 348 25.93 -3.39 4.74
N ASP A 349 25.30 -2.96 5.81
CA ASP A 349 23.89 -2.56 5.85
C ASP A 349 23.80 -1.03 5.89
N GLY A 350 23.50 -0.42 4.74
CA GLY A 350 23.24 1.01 4.62
C GLY A 350 21.77 1.33 4.82
N GLY A 351 21.30 1.25 6.07
CA GLY A 351 19.90 1.48 6.45
C GLY A 351 19.47 2.95 6.44
N SER A 352 18.18 3.20 6.67
CA SER A 352 17.60 4.55 6.63
C SER A 352 18.02 5.45 7.80
N THR A 353 18.27 4.85 8.97
CA THR A 353 18.57 5.51 10.25
C THR A 353 19.97 5.19 10.76
N SER A 354 20.57 4.11 10.28
CA SER A 354 21.89 3.65 10.72
C SER A 354 22.58 2.82 9.65
N THR A 355 23.90 2.98 9.59
CA THR A 355 24.81 2.18 8.77
C THR A 355 25.53 1.19 9.68
N LYS A 356 25.68 -0.06 9.25
CA LYS A 356 26.40 -1.11 10.00
C LYS A 356 27.30 -1.87 9.06
N ALA A 357 28.40 -2.39 9.59
CA ALA A 357 29.18 -3.38 8.88
C ALA A 357 29.77 -4.43 9.82
N VAL A 358 29.97 -5.62 9.27
CA VAL A 358 30.57 -6.76 9.95
C VAL A 358 31.60 -7.45 9.06
N LEU A 359 32.66 -7.95 9.69
CA LEU A 359 33.61 -8.86 9.08
C LEU A 359 33.36 -10.26 9.64
N ILE A 360 33.15 -11.24 8.75
CA ILE A 360 32.99 -12.65 9.13
C ILE A 360 34.12 -13.51 8.54
N ALA A 361 34.54 -14.53 9.27
CA ALA A 361 35.44 -15.56 8.79
C ALA A 361 34.74 -16.53 7.82
N SER A 362 35.51 -17.45 7.21
CA SER A 362 34.99 -18.45 6.27
C SER A 362 33.97 -19.41 6.89
N ASP A 363 34.08 -19.71 8.19
CA ASP A 363 33.12 -20.51 8.95
C ASP A 363 31.83 -19.75 9.29
N GLY A 364 31.85 -18.41 9.22
CA GLY A 364 30.73 -17.53 9.56
C GLY A 364 30.90 -16.77 10.89
N THR A 365 31.99 -17.02 11.62
CA THR A 365 32.28 -16.35 12.90
C THR A 365 32.53 -14.85 12.69
N ILE A 366 31.92 -14.00 13.52
CA ILE A 366 32.14 -12.54 13.46
C ILE A 366 33.52 -12.19 14.04
N LEU A 367 34.33 -11.50 13.25
CA LEU A 367 35.67 -11.05 13.61
C LEU A 367 35.67 -9.63 14.21
N ALA A 368 34.94 -8.73 13.54
CA ALA A 368 34.81 -7.33 13.94
C ALA A 368 33.46 -6.76 13.46
N LYS A 369 32.97 -5.73 14.12
CA LYS A 369 31.73 -5.03 13.75
C LYS A 369 31.78 -3.54 14.07
N SER A 370 30.97 -2.76 13.36
CA SER A 370 30.76 -1.34 13.64
C SER A 370 29.32 -0.93 13.33
N TYR A 371 28.76 -0.05 14.17
CA TYR A 371 27.38 0.44 14.10
C TYR A 371 27.39 1.96 14.28
N ARG A 372 26.77 2.70 13.35
CA ARG A 372 26.66 4.16 13.44
C ARG A 372 25.27 4.63 13.07
N LEU A 373 24.76 5.63 13.80
CA LEU A 373 23.56 6.37 13.38
C LEU A 373 23.91 7.20 12.14
N SER A 374 23.01 7.22 11.16
CA SER A 374 23.30 7.88 9.87
C SER A 374 23.29 9.41 10.03
N ALA A 375 24.32 10.06 9.50
CA ALA A 375 24.37 11.52 9.40
C ALA A 375 23.63 12.06 8.15
N GLY A 376 22.97 11.18 7.39
CA GLY A 376 22.22 11.51 6.18
C GLY A 376 22.98 11.28 4.87
N ASN A 377 24.27 10.95 4.93
CA ASN A 377 25.09 10.58 3.77
C ASN A 377 25.65 9.16 3.91
N PRO A 378 25.07 8.16 3.21
CA PRO A 378 25.49 6.77 3.37
C PRO A 378 26.93 6.49 2.93
N LEU A 379 27.51 7.28 2.01
CA LEU A 379 28.91 7.09 1.59
C LEU A 379 29.88 7.52 2.69
N ASP A 380 29.65 8.69 3.31
CA ASP A 380 30.46 9.13 4.45
C ASP A 380 30.31 8.21 5.65
N ASP A 381 29.08 7.80 5.97
CA ASP A 381 28.80 6.85 7.05
C ASP A 381 29.56 5.53 6.83
N THR A 382 29.60 5.04 5.58
CA THR A 382 30.32 3.82 5.20
C THR A 382 31.83 4.00 5.29
N ARG A 383 32.38 5.14 4.86
CA ARG A 383 33.82 5.44 4.97
C ARG A 383 34.32 5.37 6.41
N GLU A 384 33.58 5.99 7.32
CA GLU A 384 33.93 5.98 8.74
C GLU A 384 33.83 4.56 9.33
N ILE A 385 32.78 3.81 9.00
CA ILE A 385 32.64 2.42 9.45
C ILE A 385 33.77 1.51 8.95
N LEU A 386 34.22 1.68 7.70
CA LEU A 386 35.33 0.89 7.16
C LEU A 386 36.65 1.23 7.85
N ARG A 387 36.89 2.51 8.19
CA ARG A 387 38.04 2.91 9.00
C ARG A 387 37.98 2.31 10.40
N ASP A 388 36.81 2.29 11.02
CA ASP A 388 36.61 1.70 12.34
C ASP A 388 36.94 0.19 12.33
N LEU A 389 36.52 -0.54 11.28
CA LEU A 389 36.83 -1.97 11.12
C LEU A 389 38.31 -2.24 10.84
N ASP A 390 38.92 -1.48 9.92
CA ASP A 390 40.36 -1.59 9.63
C ASP A 390 41.19 -1.27 10.87
N GLY A 391 40.79 -0.25 11.64
CA GLY A 391 41.46 0.13 12.89
C GLY A 391 41.40 -0.95 13.97
N GLN A 392 40.28 -1.67 14.09
CA GLN A 392 40.13 -2.79 15.05
C GLN A 392 41.11 -3.94 14.78
N ILE A 393 41.46 -4.19 13.52
CA ILE A 393 42.42 -5.23 13.12
C ILE A 393 43.85 -4.67 13.14
N GLY A 394 44.07 -3.50 12.53
CA GLY A 394 45.37 -2.87 12.40
C GLY A 394 46.00 -2.47 13.75
N SER A 395 45.19 -2.09 14.74
CA SER A 395 45.67 -1.80 16.10
C SER A 395 46.30 -3.00 16.81
N GLN A 396 46.04 -4.23 16.33
CA GLN A 396 46.66 -5.47 16.82
C GLN A 396 47.91 -5.86 16.01
N GLY A 397 48.34 -5.04 15.05
CA GLY A 397 49.46 -5.31 14.14
C GLY A 397 49.12 -6.30 13.02
N ALA A 398 47.87 -6.69 12.84
CA ALA A 398 47.39 -7.58 11.79
C ALA A 398 46.93 -6.80 10.54
N SER A 399 46.75 -7.50 9.43
CA SER A 399 46.29 -6.94 8.15
C SER A 399 45.01 -7.63 7.67
N LEU A 400 44.06 -6.86 7.14
CA LEU A 400 42.79 -7.37 6.63
C LEU A 400 42.86 -7.70 5.13
N VAL A 401 42.35 -8.87 4.76
CA VAL A 401 42.13 -9.30 3.38
C VAL A 401 40.65 -9.62 3.18
N VAL A 402 39.96 -8.76 2.44
CA VAL A 402 38.54 -8.96 2.12
C VAL A 402 38.39 -9.94 0.94
N ARG A 403 37.68 -11.06 1.16
CA ARG A 403 37.43 -12.12 0.18
C ARG A 403 36.15 -11.91 -0.64
N GLY A 404 35.20 -11.18 -0.07
CA GLY A 404 33.96 -10.81 -0.76
C GLY A 404 33.19 -9.78 0.05
N VAL A 405 32.36 -8.99 -0.64
CA VAL A 405 31.56 -7.91 -0.06
C VAL A 405 30.10 -8.04 -0.45
N GLY A 406 29.23 -8.01 0.55
CA GLY A 406 27.79 -7.96 0.39
C GLY A 406 27.24 -6.64 0.90
N THR A 407 26.29 -6.05 0.16
CA THR A 407 25.56 -4.85 0.60
C THR A 407 24.07 -5.16 0.79
N THR A 408 23.46 -4.51 1.77
CA THR A 408 22.02 -4.51 2.02
C THR A 408 21.57 -3.14 2.55
N GLY A 409 20.29 -3.01 2.89
CA GLY A 409 19.69 -1.75 3.31
C GLY A 409 19.26 -0.86 2.14
N TYR A 410 18.74 0.31 2.47
CA TYR A 410 18.27 1.32 1.51
C TYR A 410 19.37 1.80 0.55
N ALA A 411 20.64 1.78 0.98
CA ALA A 411 21.78 2.22 0.18
C ALA A 411 22.47 1.10 -0.61
N LYS A 412 21.95 -0.13 -0.60
CA LYS A 412 22.65 -1.32 -1.16
C LYS A 412 23.15 -1.15 -2.59
N ASP A 413 22.33 -0.60 -3.48
CA ASP A 413 22.62 -0.49 -4.91
C ASP A 413 23.69 0.57 -5.14
N MET A 414 23.54 1.71 -4.46
CA MET A 414 24.55 2.77 -4.47
C MET A 414 25.88 2.25 -3.93
N LEU A 415 25.89 1.58 -2.77
CA LEU A 415 27.11 1.02 -2.18
C LEU A 415 27.73 -0.08 -3.05
N LYS A 416 26.91 -0.90 -3.71
CA LYS A 416 27.40 -1.91 -4.65
C LYS A 416 28.13 -1.29 -5.83
N GLU A 417 27.53 -0.29 -6.47
CA GLU A 417 28.14 0.35 -7.65
C GLU A 417 29.39 1.17 -7.30
N THR A 418 29.38 1.86 -6.14
CA THR A 418 30.50 2.72 -5.72
C THR A 418 31.66 1.95 -5.14
N LEU A 419 31.40 0.89 -4.36
CA LEU A 419 32.44 0.08 -3.73
C LEU A 419 32.85 -1.14 -4.57
N LEU A 420 32.15 -1.42 -5.66
CA LEU A 420 32.24 -2.68 -6.39
C LEU A 420 31.97 -3.90 -5.51
N ALA A 421 30.94 -3.83 -4.67
CA ALA A 421 30.54 -4.98 -3.88
C ALA A 421 30.08 -6.14 -4.77
N ASP A 422 30.43 -7.36 -4.39
CA ASP A 422 30.16 -8.56 -5.21
C ASP A 422 28.64 -8.82 -5.32
N VAL A 423 27.92 -8.65 -4.22
CA VAL A 423 26.48 -8.92 -4.15
C VAL A 423 25.73 -7.81 -3.42
N ALA A 424 24.52 -7.49 -3.91
CA ALA A 424 23.56 -6.64 -3.21
C ALA A 424 22.29 -7.44 -3.02
N ILE A 425 21.84 -7.59 -1.77
CA ILE A 425 20.60 -8.30 -1.44
C ILE A 425 19.64 -7.38 -0.72
N VAL A 426 18.35 -7.69 -0.81
CA VAL A 426 17.33 -7.04 0.01
C VAL A 426 17.49 -7.41 1.47
N GLU A 427 17.07 -6.49 2.33
CA GLU A 427 17.14 -6.57 3.79
C GLU A 427 16.45 -7.83 4.31
N THR A 428 15.25 -8.14 3.80
CA THR A 428 14.45 -9.32 4.16
C THR A 428 15.25 -10.61 4.01
N VAL A 429 16.01 -10.76 2.92
CA VAL A 429 16.87 -11.92 2.68
C VAL A 429 18.06 -11.92 3.64
N ALA A 430 18.73 -10.78 3.81
CA ALA A 430 19.88 -10.66 4.70
C ALA A 430 19.51 -11.00 6.15
N HIS A 431 18.44 -10.38 6.66
CA HIS A 431 17.89 -10.64 7.98
C HIS A 431 17.44 -12.09 8.16
N THR A 432 16.89 -12.73 7.13
CA THR A 432 16.54 -14.16 7.17
C THR A 432 17.79 -15.04 7.28
N GLN A 433 18.81 -14.77 6.47
CA GLN A 433 20.06 -15.53 6.49
C GLN A 433 20.80 -15.41 7.83
N SER A 434 20.84 -14.21 8.41
CA SER A 434 21.42 -14.00 9.74
C SER A 434 20.65 -14.78 10.80
N ALA A 435 19.32 -14.67 10.82
CA ALA A 435 18.50 -15.37 11.81
C ALA A 435 18.64 -16.89 11.71
N LEU A 436 18.59 -17.47 10.50
CA LEU A 436 18.75 -18.91 10.27
C LEU A 436 20.17 -19.41 10.57
N HIS A 437 21.18 -18.55 10.52
CA HIS A 437 22.55 -18.91 10.90
C HIS A 437 22.69 -19.16 12.41
N TYR A 438 22.03 -18.36 13.25
CA TYR A 438 22.05 -18.52 14.71
C TYR A 438 20.92 -19.41 15.25
N HIS A 439 19.78 -19.43 14.55
CA HIS A 439 18.55 -20.11 14.97
C HIS A 439 17.94 -20.85 13.76
N PRO A 440 18.44 -22.04 13.39
CA PRO A 440 18.02 -22.75 12.18
C PRO A 440 16.57 -23.27 12.22
N ASP A 441 15.97 -23.33 13.41
CA ASP A 441 14.61 -23.75 13.69
C ASP A 441 13.67 -22.57 13.97
N ALA A 442 14.02 -21.37 13.49
CA ALA A 442 13.14 -20.21 13.55
C ALA A 442 11.90 -20.39 12.67
N ASP A 443 10.72 -20.13 13.24
CA ASP A 443 9.46 -20.10 12.49
C ASP A 443 9.09 -18.67 12.09
N VAL A 444 9.37 -17.70 12.97
CA VAL A 444 9.03 -16.30 12.75
C VAL A 444 10.20 -15.40 13.12
N ILE A 445 10.54 -14.48 12.21
CA ILE A 445 11.58 -13.48 12.42
C ILE A 445 10.90 -12.11 12.47
N VAL A 446 11.16 -11.35 13.54
CA VAL A 446 10.59 -10.02 13.78
C VAL A 446 11.72 -8.99 13.79
N ASP A 447 11.98 -8.38 12.63
CA ASP A 447 12.92 -7.26 12.48
C ASP A 447 12.19 -5.92 12.70
N VAL A 448 12.50 -5.24 13.81
CA VAL A 448 11.96 -3.92 14.12
C VAL A 448 13.06 -2.88 13.94
N GLY A 449 13.09 -2.30 12.74
CA GLY A 449 14.03 -1.25 12.35
C GLY A 449 13.60 0.13 12.83
N GLY A 450 14.34 1.16 12.37
CA GLY A 450 14.00 2.55 12.67
C GLY A 450 12.75 3.01 11.92
N GLN A 451 12.68 2.79 10.60
CA GLN A 451 11.56 3.26 9.78
C GLN A 451 10.57 2.16 9.41
N ASP A 452 10.98 0.91 9.49
CA ASP A 452 10.18 -0.22 9.03
C ASP A 452 10.11 -1.36 10.05
N ILE A 453 9.07 -2.16 9.88
CA ILE A 453 8.86 -3.42 10.59
C ILE A 453 8.80 -4.49 9.52
N LYS A 454 9.58 -5.56 9.69
CA LYS A 454 9.58 -6.72 8.81
C LYS A 454 9.33 -7.95 9.65
N VAL A 455 8.24 -8.64 9.36
CA VAL A 455 7.93 -9.93 9.97
C VAL A 455 8.00 -10.98 8.88
N ILE A 456 8.92 -11.92 9.00
CA ILE A 456 9.18 -12.97 8.02
C ILE A 456 8.71 -14.29 8.62
N PHE A 457 7.86 -15.01 7.87
CA PHE A 457 7.34 -16.31 8.25
C PHE A 457 8.10 -17.38 7.48
N LEU A 458 8.61 -18.35 8.22
CA LEU A 458 9.38 -19.46 7.70
C LEU A 458 8.59 -20.75 7.78
N LYS A 459 8.80 -21.63 6.82
CA LYS A 459 8.34 -23.02 6.86
C LYS A 459 9.44 -23.91 6.32
N HIS A 460 9.89 -24.87 7.12
CA HIS A 460 11.01 -25.76 6.79
C HIS A 460 12.30 -24.99 6.39
N GLY A 461 12.60 -23.88 7.08
CA GLY A 461 13.78 -23.05 6.80
C GLY A 461 13.71 -22.21 5.52
N ALA A 462 12.60 -22.22 4.80
CA ALA A 462 12.34 -21.36 3.64
C ALA A 462 11.36 -20.23 3.98
N VAL A 463 11.51 -19.07 3.36
CA VAL A 463 10.54 -17.98 3.50
C VAL A 463 9.24 -18.37 2.82
N LYS A 464 8.20 -18.48 3.65
CA LYS A 464 6.83 -18.72 3.22
C LYS A 464 6.19 -17.40 2.78
N ASP A 465 6.22 -16.40 3.64
CA ASP A 465 5.64 -15.08 3.39
C ASP A 465 6.30 -14.05 4.32
N PHE A 466 6.06 -12.77 4.09
CA PHE A 466 6.51 -11.72 4.98
C PHE A 466 5.56 -10.52 4.93
N ARG A 467 5.49 -9.81 6.05
CA ARG A 467 4.73 -8.57 6.21
C ARG A 467 5.72 -7.45 6.44
N LEU A 468 5.57 -6.39 5.66
CA LEU A 468 6.51 -5.29 5.63
C LEU A 468 5.75 -3.99 5.75
N ASN A 469 6.07 -3.21 6.77
CA ASN A 469 5.54 -1.88 6.94
C ASN A 469 6.64 -0.86 6.65
N THR A 470 6.73 -0.38 5.41
CA THR A 470 7.68 0.67 4.98
C THR A 470 7.11 2.09 5.04
N GLN A 471 5.79 2.23 5.21
CA GLN A 471 5.12 3.53 5.00
C GLN A 471 4.35 4.04 6.21
N CYS A 472 4.12 3.22 7.24
CA CYS A 472 3.46 3.63 8.46
C CYS A 472 4.46 3.65 9.61
N SER A 473 4.55 4.78 10.33
CA SER A 473 5.42 4.90 11.51
C SER A 473 4.86 4.20 12.75
N ALA A 474 3.70 3.56 12.63
CA ALA A 474 3.04 2.87 13.73
C ALA A 474 3.89 1.70 14.22
N GLY A 475 4.55 1.87 15.36
CA GLY A 475 5.31 0.80 16.01
C GLY A 475 6.71 0.55 15.42
N ASN A 476 7.34 1.51 14.74
CA ASN A 476 8.76 1.40 14.40
C ASN A 476 9.65 2.09 15.44
N GLY A 477 10.96 1.83 15.38
CA GLY A 477 11.92 2.38 16.34
C GLY A 477 12.03 3.91 16.31
N TYR A 478 11.83 4.53 15.15
CA TYR A 478 11.88 5.99 15.01
C TYR A 478 10.73 6.67 15.75
N PHE A 479 9.53 6.08 15.76
CA PHE A 479 8.41 6.63 16.53
C PHE A 479 8.70 6.60 18.04
N LEU A 480 9.29 5.51 18.53
CA LEU A 480 9.72 5.39 19.92
C LEU A 480 10.83 6.38 20.26
N GLN A 481 11.84 6.51 19.37
CA GLN A 481 12.93 7.47 19.50
C GLN A 481 12.41 8.90 19.56
N ALA A 482 11.60 9.33 18.59
CA ALA A 482 11.05 10.68 18.52
C ALA A 482 10.18 11.00 19.75
N THR A 483 9.43 10.02 20.26
CA THR A 483 8.63 10.19 21.48
C THR A 483 9.53 10.37 22.71
N ALA A 484 10.59 9.57 22.85
CA ALA A 484 11.55 9.69 23.94
C ALA A 484 12.29 11.03 23.92
N GLU A 485 12.80 11.44 22.75
CA GLU A 485 13.48 12.73 22.56
C GLU A 485 12.55 13.91 22.89
N ARG A 486 11.27 13.84 22.48
CA ARG A 486 10.26 14.86 22.83
C ARG A 486 10.02 14.95 24.34
N PHE A 487 10.22 13.86 25.08
CA PHE A 487 10.14 13.84 26.54
C PHE A 487 11.49 14.10 27.24
N GLY A 488 12.54 14.40 26.48
CA GLY A 488 13.86 14.73 27.00
C GLY A 488 14.71 13.50 27.40
N TYR A 489 14.43 12.32 26.86
CA TYR A 489 15.25 11.12 27.03
C TYR A 489 16.07 10.83 25.78
N ALA A 490 17.30 10.34 25.95
CA ALA A 490 17.99 9.66 24.88
C ALA A 490 17.30 8.32 24.60
N VAL A 491 17.33 7.85 23.34
CA VAL A 491 16.70 6.58 22.96
C VAL A 491 17.25 5.38 23.75
N ALA A 492 18.53 5.44 24.15
CA ALA A 492 19.17 4.42 24.99
C ALA A 492 18.55 4.32 26.40
N ASP A 493 18.04 5.44 26.93
CA ASP A 493 17.45 5.52 28.27
C ASP A 493 15.96 5.15 28.28
N PHE A 494 15.35 4.86 27.11
CA PHE A 494 13.93 4.56 26.98
C PHE A 494 13.53 3.42 27.91
N ALA A 495 14.25 2.30 27.85
CA ALA A 495 13.87 1.09 28.58
C ALA A 495 13.87 1.34 30.10
N ASP A 496 14.95 1.95 30.60
CA ASP A 496 15.11 2.26 32.02
C ASP A 496 14.07 3.27 32.51
N ALA A 497 13.66 4.23 31.67
CA ALA A 497 12.56 5.15 31.98
C ALA A 497 11.22 4.41 32.04
N ALA A 498 10.92 3.56 31.05
CA ALA A 498 9.67 2.80 30.98
C ALA A 498 9.52 1.81 32.15
N PHE A 499 10.60 1.17 32.60
CA PHE A 499 10.55 0.23 33.73
C PHE A 499 10.31 0.90 35.10
N ARG A 500 10.45 2.23 35.22
CA ARG A 500 10.10 2.97 36.44
C ARG A 500 8.59 3.18 36.61
N ALA A 501 7.81 2.94 35.56
CA ALA A 501 6.37 3.14 35.60
C ALA A 501 5.67 2.01 36.36
N GLU A 502 5.03 2.33 37.48
CA GLU A 502 4.18 1.41 38.24
C GLU A 502 2.86 1.11 37.50
N ARG A 503 2.39 2.08 36.72
CA ARG A 503 1.14 2.04 35.95
C ARG A 503 1.37 2.63 34.58
N LEU A 504 0.58 2.20 33.59
CA LEU A 504 0.65 2.72 32.23
C LEU A 504 -0.74 3.01 31.64
N PRO A 505 -0.86 4.00 30.75
CA PRO A 505 -2.10 4.25 30.01
C PRO A 505 -2.32 3.18 28.93
N VAL A 506 -3.59 2.88 28.65
CA VAL A 506 -3.96 1.89 27.63
C VAL A 506 -4.13 2.56 26.27
N PHE A 507 -3.09 2.48 25.44
CA PHE A 507 -3.14 2.95 24.06
C PHE A 507 -4.04 2.08 23.17
N SER A 508 -4.75 2.73 22.25
CA SER A 508 -5.29 2.04 21.06
C SER A 508 -4.12 1.64 20.17
N TYR A 509 -4.19 0.47 19.53
CA TYR A 509 -3.20 0.10 18.51
C TYR A 509 -3.68 0.51 17.12
N GLY A 510 -2.74 0.61 16.18
CA GLY A 510 -2.98 1.02 14.81
C GLY A 510 -2.15 2.25 14.44
N CYS A 511 -2.76 3.21 13.75
CA CYS A 511 -2.05 4.34 13.14
C CYS A 511 -1.23 5.17 14.15
N ALA A 512 0.02 5.52 13.78
CA ALA A 512 0.89 6.40 14.58
C ALA A 512 0.23 7.76 14.89
N VAL A 513 -0.61 8.25 13.98
CA VAL A 513 -1.36 9.49 14.18
C VAL A 513 -2.37 9.35 15.32
N PHE A 514 -3.06 8.22 15.42
CA PHE A 514 -3.96 7.96 16.55
C PHE A 514 -3.17 7.78 17.85
N LEU A 515 -2.01 7.11 17.78
CA LEU A 515 -1.12 6.98 18.94
C LEU A 515 -0.64 8.35 19.43
N GLU A 516 -0.31 9.27 18.54
CA GLU A 516 0.04 10.63 18.94
C GLU A 516 -1.14 11.39 19.56
N SER A 517 -2.34 11.25 18.99
CA SER A 517 -3.55 11.79 19.61
C SER A 517 -3.80 11.19 20.98
N ASP A 518 -3.59 9.89 21.15
CA ASP A 518 -3.67 9.20 22.44
C ASP A 518 -2.60 9.73 23.41
N ILE A 519 -1.35 9.96 22.97
CA ILE A 519 -0.31 10.57 23.80
C ILE A 519 -0.78 11.95 24.28
N VAL A 520 -1.29 12.78 23.37
CA VAL A 520 -1.82 14.10 23.74
C VAL A 520 -2.98 13.95 24.73
N ASN A 521 -3.93 13.05 24.50
CA ASN A 521 -5.04 12.80 25.42
C ASN A 521 -4.54 12.32 26.79
N PHE A 522 -3.56 11.42 26.86
CA PHE A 522 -2.98 10.98 28.11
C PHE A 522 -2.22 12.10 28.82
N GLN A 523 -1.54 12.98 28.08
CA GLN A 523 -0.97 14.19 28.67
C GLN A 523 -2.05 15.13 29.22
N GLN A 524 -3.20 15.26 28.55
CA GLN A 524 -4.36 16.03 29.07
C GLN A 524 -4.92 15.44 30.35
N LEU A 525 -4.95 14.11 30.42
CA LEU A 525 -5.29 13.35 31.63
C LEU A 525 -4.15 13.37 32.67
N GLY A 526 -3.01 13.93 32.30
CA GLY A 526 -1.89 14.20 33.18
C GLY A 526 -0.92 13.04 33.36
N TRP A 527 -0.94 11.96 32.56
CA TRP A 527 0.03 10.86 32.67
C TRP A 527 1.50 11.34 32.58
N GLU A 528 2.41 10.76 33.38
CA GLU A 528 3.85 11.08 33.31
C GLU A 528 4.50 10.52 32.04
N LYS A 529 5.62 11.11 31.67
CA LYS A 529 6.43 10.68 30.52
C LYS A 529 6.88 9.22 30.61
N GLU A 530 7.33 8.74 31.77
CA GLU A 530 7.73 7.35 31.99
C GLU A 530 6.56 6.37 31.79
N GLU A 531 5.38 6.73 32.31
CA GLU A 531 4.14 5.95 32.17
C GLU A 531 3.71 5.86 30.70
N ILE A 532 3.79 6.97 29.97
CA ILE A 532 3.51 7.02 28.53
C ILE A 532 4.52 6.18 27.75
N LEU A 533 5.82 6.25 28.05
CA LEU A 533 6.85 5.43 27.40
C LEU A 533 6.60 3.92 27.63
N ALA A 534 6.18 3.54 28.84
CA ALA A 534 5.78 2.16 29.14
C ALA A 534 4.54 1.73 28.35
N GLY A 535 3.52 2.59 28.26
CA GLY A 535 2.34 2.35 27.41
C GLY A 535 2.70 2.22 25.93
N MET A 536 3.69 3.00 25.47
CA MET A 536 4.20 2.94 24.10
C MET A 536 4.95 1.62 23.81
N ALA A 537 5.74 1.12 24.76
CA ALA A 537 6.33 -0.22 24.63
C ALA A 537 5.24 -1.31 24.59
N ARG A 538 4.20 -1.19 25.44
CA ARG A 538 3.09 -2.16 25.51
C ARG A 538 2.25 -2.21 24.23
N VAL A 539 2.11 -1.10 23.50
CA VAL A 539 1.32 -1.06 22.24
C VAL A 539 2.10 -1.54 21.02
N LEU A 540 3.44 -1.50 21.06
CA LEU A 540 4.31 -1.98 19.99
C LEU A 540 3.94 -3.39 19.46
N PRO A 541 3.82 -4.43 20.30
CA PRO A 541 3.45 -5.77 19.81
C PRO A 541 2.04 -5.79 19.21
N LYS A 542 1.08 -5.02 19.74
CA LYS A 542 -0.26 -4.92 19.14
C LYS A 542 -0.18 -4.35 17.72
N ASN A 543 0.65 -3.32 17.50
CA ASN A 543 0.90 -2.79 16.15
C ASN A 543 1.55 -3.83 15.23
N ILE A 544 2.55 -4.56 15.73
CA ILE A 544 3.26 -5.55 14.92
C ILE A 544 2.30 -6.68 14.51
N TRP A 545 1.62 -7.31 15.46
CA TRP A 545 0.84 -8.51 15.19
C TRP A 545 -0.57 -8.23 14.66
N LEU A 546 -1.27 -7.24 15.22
CA LEU A 546 -2.68 -6.99 14.88
C LEU A 546 -2.85 -5.97 13.75
N TYR A 547 -1.87 -5.10 13.51
CA TYR A 547 -1.97 -4.05 12.48
C TYR A 547 -1.07 -4.31 11.26
N VAL A 548 0.21 -4.67 11.46
CA VAL A 548 1.15 -4.97 10.36
C VAL A 548 0.97 -6.39 9.84
N VAL A 549 0.96 -7.38 10.74
CA VAL A 549 0.80 -8.79 10.35
C VAL A 549 -0.67 -9.12 10.05
N GLN A 550 -1.60 -8.52 10.80
CA GLN A 550 -3.05 -8.75 10.70
C GLN A 550 -3.45 -10.21 10.95
N GLU A 551 -2.67 -10.92 11.78
CA GLU A 551 -2.95 -12.30 12.18
C GLU A 551 -3.34 -12.33 13.66
N PRO A 552 -4.62 -12.54 14.00
CA PRO A 552 -5.03 -12.68 15.40
C PRO A 552 -4.57 -14.00 16.03
N ASN A 553 -4.31 -15.04 15.24
CA ASN A 553 -3.88 -16.37 15.70
C ASN A 553 -2.38 -16.62 15.43
N LEU A 554 -1.53 -16.05 16.30
CA LEU A 554 -0.07 -16.17 16.17
C LEU A 554 0.43 -17.63 16.19
N ALA A 555 -0.31 -18.56 16.80
CA ALA A 555 0.09 -19.96 16.86
C ALA A 555 0.15 -20.62 15.48
N LYS A 556 -0.60 -20.10 14.49
CA LYS A 556 -0.55 -20.53 13.09
C LYS A 556 0.82 -20.23 12.44
N LEU A 557 1.51 -19.20 12.93
CA LEU A 557 2.78 -18.72 12.36
C LEU A 557 3.98 -19.53 12.84
N GLY A 558 3.85 -20.24 13.97
CA GLY A 558 4.91 -21.07 14.54
C GLY A 558 5.04 -20.89 16.06
N ARG A 559 6.10 -21.49 16.61
CA ARG A 559 6.38 -21.49 18.05
C ARG A 559 7.74 -20.88 18.39
N THR A 560 8.66 -20.78 17.43
CA THR A 560 9.99 -20.17 17.63
C THR A 560 10.03 -18.79 16.99
N PHE A 561 10.14 -17.76 17.83
CA PHE A 561 10.17 -16.35 17.42
C PHE A 561 11.57 -15.77 17.64
N VAL A 562 12.17 -15.19 16.61
CA VAL A 562 13.45 -14.49 16.69
C VAL A 562 13.22 -12.99 16.56
N LEU A 563 13.48 -12.25 17.64
CA LEU A 563 13.40 -10.80 17.69
C LEU A 563 14.76 -10.22 17.26
N GLN A 564 14.74 -9.37 16.23
CA GLN A 564 15.93 -8.66 15.75
C GLN A 564 15.64 -7.21 15.32
N GLY A 565 16.67 -6.50 14.86
CA GLY A 565 16.61 -5.08 14.51
C GLY A 565 17.07 -4.15 15.64
N GLY A 566 17.36 -2.89 15.30
CA GLY A 566 17.91 -1.91 16.25
C GLY A 566 16.98 -1.61 17.44
N THR A 567 15.66 -1.74 17.27
CA THR A 567 14.68 -1.50 18.34
C THR A 567 14.79 -2.53 19.46
N GLN A 568 15.31 -3.73 19.20
CA GLN A 568 15.42 -4.78 20.22
C GLN A 568 16.60 -4.57 21.19
N HIS A 569 17.40 -3.51 21.01
CA HIS A 569 18.25 -3.01 22.09
C HIS A 569 17.43 -2.42 23.26
N ASN A 570 16.19 -2.01 23.00
CA ASN A 570 15.28 -1.53 24.03
C ASN A 570 14.58 -2.71 24.73
N LEU A 571 15.05 -3.05 25.93
CA LEU A 571 14.54 -4.20 26.69
C LEU A 571 13.05 -4.06 27.06
N ALA A 572 12.51 -2.84 27.18
CA ALA A 572 11.07 -2.64 27.41
C ALA A 572 10.24 -3.05 26.18
N ALA A 573 10.74 -2.78 24.97
CA ALA A 573 10.13 -3.25 23.72
C ALA A 573 10.18 -4.78 23.59
N VAL A 574 11.32 -5.39 23.93
CA VAL A 574 11.51 -6.84 23.93
C VAL A 574 10.59 -7.53 24.95
N LYS A 575 10.51 -7.01 26.19
CA LYS A 575 9.61 -7.52 27.23
C LYS A 575 8.16 -7.47 26.78
N ALA A 576 7.71 -6.33 26.24
CA ALA A 576 6.35 -6.19 25.73
C ALA A 576 6.03 -7.19 24.61
N GLN A 577 6.98 -7.42 23.69
CA GLN A 577 6.86 -8.46 22.66
C GLN A 577 6.77 -9.86 23.24
N ALA A 578 7.68 -10.21 24.15
CA ALA A 578 7.73 -11.52 24.77
C ALA A 578 6.43 -11.84 25.53
N ASP A 579 5.93 -10.88 26.33
CA ASP A 579 4.67 -11.02 27.05
C ASP A 579 3.49 -11.20 26.08
N PHE A 580 3.41 -10.38 25.03
CA PHE A 580 2.32 -10.46 24.07
C PHE A 580 2.33 -11.81 23.35
N ILE A 581 3.48 -12.26 22.84
CA ILE A 581 3.62 -13.56 22.17
C ILE A 581 3.28 -14.67 23.15
N GLY A 582 3.79 -14.64 24.38
CA GLY A 582 3.52 -15.64 25.41
C GLY A 582 2.03 -15.78 25.75
N THR A 583 1.28 -14.66 25.78
CA THR A 583 -0.18 -14.69 25.99
C THR A 583 -0.96 -15.28 24.82
N LYS A 584 -0.43 -15.18 23.59
CA LYS A 584 -1.09 -15.67 22.37
C LYS A 584 -0.66 -17.08 21.98
N VAL A 585 0.57 -17.47 22.33
CA VAL A 585 1.18 -18.75 22.02
C VAL A 585 1.83 -19.29 23.30
N PRO A 586 1.05 -19.90 24.21
CA PRO A 586 1.60 -20.48 25.43
C PRO A 586 2.72 -21.48 25.12
N GLY A 587 3.88 -21.31 25.77
CA GLY A 587 5.08 -22.11 25.55
C GLY A 587 5.83 -21.82 24.24
N ALA A 588 5.66 -20.63 23.66
CA ALA A 588 6.52 -20.15 22.57
C ALA A 588 7.96 -19.95 23.04
N ARG A 589 8.92 -20.24 22.16
CA ARG A 589 10.34 -19.96 22.37
C ARG A 589 10.66 -18.61 21.75
N ILE A 590 10.85 -17.60 22.59
CA ILE A 590 11.18 -16.23 22.18
C ILE A 590 12.68 -16.02 22.34
N LEU A 591 13.36 -15.72 21.24
CA LEU A 591 14.80 -15.57 21.16
C LEU A 591 15.13 -14.14 20.72
N VAL A 592 16.17 -13.55 21.28
CA VAL A 592 16.70 -12.25 20.82
C VAL A 592 18.00 -12.53 20.06
N HIS A 593 18.11 -12.02 18.84
CA HIS A 593 19.30 -12.23 18.02
C HIS A 593 20.53 -11.62 18.73
N PRO A 594 21.65 -12.37 18.86
CA PRO A 594 22.82 -11.93 19.66
C PRO A 594 23.52 -10.68 19.11
N HIS A 595 23.26 -10.35 17.84
CA HIS A 595 23.73 -9.14 17.17
C HIS A 595 22.56 -8.43 16.48
N THR A 596 21.52 -8.13 17.27
CA THR A 596 20.22 -7.67 16.76
C THR A 596 20.33 -6.47 15.80
N GLY A 597 21.17 -5.49 16.12
CA GLY A 597 21.36 -4.27 15.31
C GLY A 597 22.16 -4.48 14.02
N GLU A 598 23.00 -5.51 13.95
CA GLU A 598 23.87 -5.80 12.80
C GLU A 598 23.43 -6.99 11.94
N SER A 599 22.30 -7.62 12.27
CA SER A 599 21.75 -8.79 11.58
C SER A 599 21.69 -8.65 10.05
N GLY A 600 21.27 -7.49 9.53
CA GLY A 600 21.30 -7.22 8.09
C GLY A 600 22.69 -7.31 7.47
N ALA A 601 23.70 -6.70 8.12
CA ALA A 601 25.09 -6.77 7.66
C ALA A 601 25.64 -8.20 7.70
N ILE A 602 25.31 -8.98 8.74
CA ILE A 602 25.70 -10.40 8.86
C ILE A 602 25.14 -11.21 7.69
N GLY A 603 23.85 -11.06 7.38
CA GLY A 603 23.24 -11.72 6.23
C GLY A 603 23.92 -11.37 4.91
N ALA A 604 24.23 -10.10 4.69
CA ALA A 604 24.93 -9.65 3.48
C ALA A 604 26.33 -10.28 3.36
N ALA A 605 27.08 -10.38 4.46
CA ALA A 605 28.38 -11.04 4.48
C ALA A 605 28.28 -12.55 4.19
N LEU A 606 27.27 -13.23 4.74
CA LEU A 606 26.99 -14.65 4.50
C LEU A 606 26.65 -14.92 3.03
N GLU A 607 25.89 -14.02 2.39
CA GLU A 607 25.60 -14.14 0.96
C GLU A 607 26.83 -13.86 0.09
N ALA A 608 27.66 -12.88 0.45
CA ALA A 608 28.92 -12.64 -0.24
C ALA A 608 29.83 -13.87 -0.21
N ARG A 609 29.90 -14.56 0.94
CA ARG A 609 30.59 -15.84 1.10
C ARG A 609 30.05 -16.92 0.15
N ARG A 610 28.72 -17.00 -0.03
CA ARG A 610 28.08 -17.97 -0.93
C ARG A 610 28.38 -17.68 -2.40
N VAL A 611 28.33 -16.41 -2.80
CA VAL A 611 28.52 -15.98 -4.19
C VAL A 611 30.01 -16.02 -4.59
N VAL A 612 30.92 -15.76 -3.64
CA VAL A 612 32.37 -15.72 -3.87
C VAL A 612 33.10 -16.68 -2.90
N PRO A 613 32.92 -18.01 -3.03
CA PRO A 613 33.53 -18.96 -2.09
C PRO A 613 35.05 -19.04 -2.26
N HIS A 614 35.56 -18.98 -3.51
CA HIS A 614 36.98 -19.12 -3.85
C HIS A 614 37.48 -18.15 -4.94
N GLY A 615 36.66 -17.14 -5.28
CA GLY A 615 36.96 -16.15 -6.33
C GLY A 615 37.69 -14.91 -5.81
N ARG A 616 38.14 -14.05 -6.73
CA ARG A 616 38.66 -12.71 -6.41
C ARG A 616 37.50 -11.73 -6.35
N THR A 617 37.35 -11.02 -5.22
CA THR A 617 36.33 -9.97 -5.07
C THR A 617 36.52 -8.84 -6.08
N THR A 618 35.42 -8.23 -6.51
CA THR A 618 35.44 -6.99 -7.30
C THR A 618 35.66 -5.74 -6.45
N PHE A 619 35.60 -5.86 -5.12
CA PHE A 619 35.67 -4.75 -4.19
C PHE A 619 36.93 -3.90 -4.36
N VAL A 620 36.76 -2.57 -4.32
CA VAL A 620 37.85 -1.59 -4.49
C VAL A 620 38.93 -1.67 -3.39
N GLY A 621 38.65 -2.34 -2.28
CA GLY A 621 39.52 -2.41 -1.11
C GLY A 621 39.19 -1.32 -0.08
N THR A 622 39.43 -1.62 1.20
CA THR A 622 39.08 -0.72 2.32
C THR A 622 39.84 0.60 2.27
N GLY A 623 41.14 0.56 1.91
CA GLY A 623 41.96 1.75 1.72
C GLY A 623 41.40 2.70 0.66
N ALA A 624 41.08 2.20 -0.54
CA ALA A 624 40.50 3.00 -1.61
C ALA A 624 39.10 3.53 -1.25
N ALA A 625 38.29 2.72 -0.59
CA ALA A 625 36.98 3.13 -0.11
C ALA A 625 37.06 4.28 0.91
N ALA A 626 38.03 4.26 1.83
CA ALA A 626 38.20 5.27 2.88
C ALA A 626 38.54 6.68 2.35
N VAL A 627 39.22 6.76 1.20
CA VAL A 627 39.61 8.01 0.53
C VAL A 627 38.84 8.30 -0.76
N LEU A 628 37.79 7.52 -1.05
CA LEU A 628 36.88 7.74 -2.17
C LEU A 628 36.33 9.17 -2.12
N LYS A 629 36.57 9.94 -3.18
CA LYS A 629 35.96 11.27 -3.33
C LYS A 629 34.62 11.11 -4.02
N PHE A 630 33.61 11.83 -3.55
CA PHE A 630 32.35 11.93 -4.28
C PHE A 630 31.84 13.36 -4.30
N THR A 631 31.10 13.68 -5.35
CA THR A 631 30.40 14.96 -5.52
C THR A 631 28.95 14.63 -5.83
N THR A 632 28.05 15.30 -5.11
CA THR A 632 26.61 15.21 -5.37
C THR A 632 26.15 16.49 -6.06
N THR A 633 25.58 16.35 -7.25
CA THR A 633 25.07 17.49 -8.04
C THR A 633 23.57 17.31 -8.28
N ARG A 634 22.80 18.36 -8.03
CA ARG A 634 21.40 18.50 -8.47
C ARG A 634 21.07 19.95 -8.75
N ASP A 635 21.11 20.28 -10.02
CA ASP A 635 20.77 21.58 -10.57
C ASP A 635 20.20 21.39 -11.98
N GLU A 636 19.94 22.48 -12.69
CA GLU A 636 19.40 22.43 -14.06
C GLU A 636 20.22 21.57 -15.04
N SER A 637 21.52 21.37 -14.81
CA SER A 637 22.35 20.47 -15.65
C SER A 637 21.98 19.00 -15.51
N THR A 638 21.39 18.61 -14.38
CA THR A 638 20.96 17.24 -14.07
C THR A 638 19.53 16.94 -14.53
N ARG A 639 18.87 17.88 -15.19
CA ARG A 639 17.47 17.75 -15.62
C ARG A 639 17.27 16.63 -16.65
N CYS A 640 16.23 15.83 -16.44
CA CYS A 640 15.84 14.72 -17.30
C CYS A 640 14.75 15.16 -18.29
N ASN A 641 15.12 15.27 -19.56
CA ASN A 641 14.23 15.68 -20.64
C ASN A 641 13.59 14.51 -21.40
N PHE A 642 13.63 13.29 -20.85
CA PHE A 642 13.14 12.10 -21.56
C PHE A 642 11.61 11.99 -21.63
N CYS A 643 10.89 12.82 -20.87
CA CYS A 643 9.44 12.93 -20.94
C CYS A 643 8.97 14.31 -20.47
N LYS A 644 7.68 14.59 -20.59
CA LYS A 644 7.07 15.88 -20.24
C LYS A 644 7.15 16.25 -18.75
N ASN A 645 7.54 15.32 -17.87
CA ASN A 645 7.66 15.59 -16.43
C ASN A 645 8.92 16.38 -16.08
N ASP A 646 9.92 16.41 -16.97
CA ASP A 646 11.10 17.26 -16.88
C ASP A 646 11.70 17.36 -15.46
N CYS A 647 12.10 16.20 -14.94
CA CYS A 647 12.45 16.02 -13.53
C CYS A 647 13.94 16.28 -13.28
N LEU A 648 14.30 16.91 -12.16
CA LEU A 648 15.68 17.01 -11.71
C LEU A 648 16.17 15.66 -11.16
N ARG A 649 17.36 15.22 -11.60
CA ARG A 649 18.04 14.00 -11.12
C ARG A 649 19.12 14.40 -10.10
N THR A 650 19.54 13.46 -9.27
CA THR A 650 20.74 13.67 -8.45
C THR A 650 21.86 12.81 -9.01
N PHE A 651 22.97 13.43 -9.38
CA PHE A 651 24.17 12.73 -9.82
C PHE A 651 25.10 12.59 -8.63
N VAL A 652 25.50 11.35 -8.33
CA VAL A 652 26.52 11.03 -7.34
C VAL A 652 27.74 10.55 -8.12
N ASP A 653 28.67 11.47 -8.34
CA ASP A 653 29.93 11.20 -9.04
C ASP A 653 30.97 10.75 -8.03
N THR A 654 31.46 9.53 -8.17
CA THR A 654 32.51 8.94 -7.34
C THR A 654 33.81 8.83 -8.13
N LYS A 655 34.93 9.13 -7.48
CA LYS A 655 36.26 9.00 -8.06
C LYS A 655 37.16 8.24 -7.08
N PRO A 656 37.49 6.97 -7.37
CA PRO A 656 38.47 6.23 -6.59
C PRO A 656 39.88 6.85 -6.78
N PRO A 657 40.82 6.60 -5.85
CA PRO A 657 42.21 7.06 -5.99
C PRO A 657 42.90 6.52 -7.25
N GLU A 658 42.62 5.25 -7.57
CA GLU A 658 43.05 4.56 -8.79
C GLU A 658 41.79 3.99 -9.48
N GLY A 659 41.49 4.47 -10.69
CA GLY A 659 40.34 4.02 -11.48
C GLY A 659 39.49 5.15 -12.07
N ASP A 660 38.52 4.76 -12.91
CA ASP A 660 37.64 5.70 -13.60
C ASP A 660 36.60 6.31 -12.67
N ALA A 661 36.25 7.57 -12.93
CA ALA A 661 35.12 8.22 -12.28
C ALA A 661 33.80 7.51 -12.68
N ARG A 662 32.88 7.39 -11.73
CA ARG A 662 31.59 6.72 -11.93
C ARG A 662 30.46 7.56 -11.42
N ARG A 663 29.37 7.59 -12.18
CA ARG A 663 28.15 8.29 -11.81
C ARG A 663 27.07 7.29 -11.41
N PHE A 664 26.51 7.50 -10.23
CA PHE A 664 25.25 6.89 -9.83
C PHE A 664 24.14 7.94 -9.92
N ILE A 665 23.05 7.62 -10.62
CA ILE A 665 21.96 8.56 -10.84
C ILE A 665 20.76 8.18 -9.97
N ILE A 666 20.43 9.05 -9.03
CA ILE A 666 19.19 8.94 -8.25
C ILE A 666 18.11 9.70 -9.00
N ALA A 667 17.05 9.00 -9.38
CA ALA A 667 15.92 9.59 -10.08
C ALA A 667 14.59 8.98 -9.64
N THR A 668 13.51 9.73 -9.87
CA THR A 668 12.13 9.33 -9.53
C THR A 668 11.57 8.21 -10.41
N CYS A 669 12.22 7.90 -11.54
CA CYS A 669 11.82 6.82 -12.42
C CYS A 669 13.05 6.17 -13.10
N GLU A 670 12.89 4.94 -13.57
CA GLU A 670 13.95 4.18 -14.27
C GLU A 670 14.49 4.94 -15.49
N LYS A 671 13.62 5.66 -16.22
CA LYS A 671 14.05 6.50 -17.34
C LYS A 671 15.03 7.56 -16.88
N GLY A 672 14.80 8.16 -15.71
CA GLY A 672 15.70 9.17 -15.16
C GLY A 672 17.00 8.61 -14.59
N MET A 673 17.12 7.29 -14.40
CA MET A 673 18.34 6.67 -13.85
C MET A 673 19.45 6.47 -14.89
N VAL A 674 19.21 6.83 -16.16
CA VAL A 674 20.22 6.75 -17.23
C VAL A 674 20.69 8.14 -17.66
N GLU A 675 21.93 8.22 -18.16
CA GLU A 675 22.55 9.49 -18.58
C GLU A 675 22.02 9.97 -19.93
N SER A 676 21.89 9.05 -20.88
CA SER A 676 21.63 9.36 -22.29
C SER A 676 20.38 8.67 -22.84
N LEU A 677 19.84 9.20 -23.94
CA LEU A 677 18.76 8.56 -24.70
C LEU A 677 19.22 7.22 -25.30
N ASP A 678 20.51 7.06 -25.61
CA ASP A 678 21.03 5.81 -26.15
C ASP A 678 21.10 4.71 -25.09
N ASP A 679 21.46 5.04 -23.85
CA ASP A 679 21.38 4.09 -22.74
C ASP A 679 19.93 3.73 -22.42
N LEU A 680 19.00 4.70 -22.52
CA LEU A 680 17.57 4.42 -22.43
C LEU A 680 17.12 3.44 -23.52
N ARG A 681 17.61 3.59 -24.75
CA ARG A 681 17.32 2.66 -25.86
C ARG A 681 17.90 1.27 -25.60
N LYS A 682 19.12 1.15 -25.07
CA LYS A 682 19.71 -0.15 -24.68
C LYS A 682 18.90 -0.84 -23.59
N VAL A 683 18.52 -0.10 -22.55
CA VAL A 683 17.68 -0.58 -21.44
C VAL A 683 16.33 -1.03 -21.97
N LYS A 684 15.69 -0.21 -22.82
CA LYS A 684 14.42 -0.58 -23.48
C LYS A 684 14.58 -1.83 -24.35
N GLY A 685 15.64 -1.93 -25.15
CA GLY A 685 15.89 -3.10 -25.99
C GLY A 685 16.10 -4.39 -25.18
N ARG A 686 16.78 -4.31 -24.03
CA ARG A 686 16.88 -5.43 -23.08
C ARG A 686 15.50 -5.81 -22.53
N PHE A 687 14.69 -4.84 -22.12
CA PHE A 687 13.35 -5.11 -21.63
C PHE A 687 12.42 -5.69 -22.70
N ASP A 688 12.45 -5.17 -23.92
CA ASP A 688 11.68 -5.69 -25.05
C ASP A 688 12.06 -7.15 -25.34
N ARG A 689 13.35 -7.52 -25.23
CA ARG A 689 13.81 -8.91 -25.31
C ARG A 689 13.27 -9.76 -24.17
N ILE A 690 13.38 -9.30 -22.91
CA ILE A 690 12.85 -10.02 -21.74
C ILE A 690 11.34 -10.24 -21.88
N LYS A 691 10.58 -9.23 -22.29
CA LYS A 691 9.13 -9.33 -22.53
C LYS A 691 8.79 -10.37 -23.58
N LYS A 692 9.58 -10.45 -24.66
CA LYS A 692 9.39 -11.44 -25.73
C LYS A 692 9.70 -12.87 -25.26
N GLU A 693 10.76 -13.04 -24.48
CA GLU A 693 11.16 -14.36 -23.96
C GLU A 693 10.24 -14.85 -22.84
N ASN A 694 9.64 -13.91 -22.09
CA ASN A 694 8.83 -14.14 -20.90
C ASN A 694 7.51 -13.37 -21.02
N PRO A 695 6.52 -13.90 -21.76
CA PRO A 695 5.27 -13.20 -21.98
C PRO A 695 4.48 -13.01 -20.67
N ASN A 696 3.81 -11.87 -20.58
CA ASN A 696 2.85 -11.57 -19.52
C ASN A 696 1.42 -11.72 -20.08
N LEU A 697 0.81 -12.87 -19.83
CA LEU A 697 -0.53 -13.19 -20.34
C LEU A 697 -1.61 -12.29 -19.73
N VAL A 698 -1.35 -11.65 -18.59
CA VAL A 698 -2.27 -10.67 -17.96
C VAL A 698 -2.34 -9.39 -18.78
N GLU A 699 -1.19 -8.86 -19.22
CA GLU A 699 -1.11 -7.69 -20.11
C GLU A 699 -1.76 -8.02 -21.47
N ILE A 700 -1.44 -9.19 -22.04
CA ILE A 700 -1.99 -9.65 -23.32
C ILE A 700 -3.52 -9.80 -23.25
N ALA A 701 -4.04 -10.46 -22.20
CA ALA A 701 -5.47 -10.63 -22.01
C ALA A 701 -6.18 -9.29 -21.76
N GLY A 702 -5.60 -8.41 -20.93
CA GLY A 702 -6.14 -7.09 -20.61
C GLY A 702 -6.27 -6.19 -21.84
N ASP A 703 -5.32 -6.27 -22.76
CA ASP A 703 -5.38 -5.60 -24.06
C ASP A 703 -6.38 -6.24 -25.01
N ALA A 704 -6.27 -7.56 -25.18
CA ALA A 704 -7.06 -8.29 -26.16
C ALA A 704 -8.56 -8.22 -25.83
N ALA A 705 -8.95 -8.19 -24.55
CA ALA A 705 -10.34 -8.12 -24.09
C ALA A 705 -11.16 -6.97 -24.71
N PHE A 706 -10.51 -5.88 -25.08
CA PHE A 706 -11.14 -4.67 -25.65
C PHE A 706 -10.80 -4.40 -27.12
N ARG A 707 -10.15 -5.34 -27.83
CA ARG A 707 -9.88 -5.26 -29.28
C ARG A 707 -11.02 -5.80 -30.14
N SER A 708 -11.07 -5.38 -31.41
CA SER A 708 -12.03 -5.90 -32.42
C SER A 708 -11.86 -7.41 -32.60
N THR A 709 -12.98 -8.11 -32.82
CA THR A 709 -12.99 -9.53 -33.17
C THR A 709 -12.18 -9.84 -34.43
N ALA A 710 -12.16 -8.95 -35.42
CA ALA A 710 -11.38 -9.12 -36.65
C ALA A 710 -9.88 -8.85 -36.46
N ALA A 711 -9.51 -7.98 -35.50
CA ALA A 711 -8.10 -7.74 -35.16
C ALA A 711 -7.50 -8.95 -34.44
N ARG A 712 -8.25 -9.57 -33.51
CA ARG A 712 -7.84 -10.80 -32.80
C ARG A 712 -7.58 -11.97 -33.76
N GLN A 713 -8.25 -12.03 -34.90
CA GLN A 713 -8.05 -13.07 -35.92
C GLN A 713 -6.71 -12.98 -36.64
N LYS A 714 -6.07 -11.80 -36.71
CA LYS A 714 -4.79 -11.62 -37.42
C LYS A 714 -3.57 -12.02 -36.59
N ASP A 715 -3.71 -12.11 -35.27
CA ASP A 715 -2.57 -12.23 -34.34
C ASP A 715 -2.15 -13.69 -34.02
N GLY A 716 -2.72 -14.74 -34.67
CA GLY A 716 -2.22 -16.09 -34.43
C GLY A 716 -2.94 -17.35 -34.93
N ALA A 717 -4.03 -17.28 -35.71
CA ALA A 717 -4.68 -18.49 -36.23
C ALA A 717 -4.63 -18.55 -37.77
N ALA A 718 -3.72 -19.36 -38.30
CA ALA A 718 -3.80 -19.80 -39.69
C ALA A 718 -4.94 -20.82 -39.81
N ASP A 719 -6.13 -20.34 -40.16
CA ASP A 719 -7.08 -21.17 -40.90
C ASP A 719 -7.75 -20.36 -42.01
N ALA A 720 -7.45 -20.74 -43.24
CA ALA A 720 -8.00 -20.19 -44.46
C ALA A 720 -9.37 -20.85 -44.71
N GLY A 721 -10.44 -20.37 -44.06
CA GLY A 721 -11.76 -20.94 -44.33
C GLY A 721 -13.00 -20.28 -43.71
N ALA A 722 -12.91 -19.57 -42.59
CA ALA A 722 -14.11 -19.09 -41.89
C ALA A 722 -14.36 -17.59 -42.08
N ALA A 723 -15.53 -17.25 -42.63
CA ALA A 723 -15.95 -15.90 -42.98
C ALA A 723 -15.82 -14.88 -41.83
N SER A 724 -15.47 -13.65 -42.22
CA SER A 724 -15.61 -12.40 -41.45
C SER A 724 -16.89 -12.41 -40.58
N PRO A 725 -16.92 -11.78 -39.39
CA PRO A 725 -18.08 -11.70 -38.49
C PRO A 725 -19.23 -10.83 -39.04
N ARG A 726 -19.51 -10.93 -40.33
CA ARG A 726 -20.61 -10.28 -41.02
C ARG A 726 -21.85 -11.15 -40.83
N LEU A 727 -22.96 -10.50 -40.51
CA LEU A 727 -24.30 -11.10 -40.54
C LEU A 727 -24.46 -11.98 -41.79
N PRO A 728 -25.12 -13.16 -41.68
CA PRO A 728 -25.51 -13.95 -42.84
C PRO A 728 -26.15 -13.05 -43.90
N LYS A 729 -25.86 -13.25 -45.20
CA LYS A 729 -26.41 -12.40 -46.27
C LYS A 729 -27.91 -12.17 -46.10
N ALA A 730 -28.67 -13.20 -45.73
CA ALA A 730 -30.10 -13.14 -45.44
C ALA A 730 -30.49 -12.16 -44.31
N ALA A 731 -29.71 -12.08 -43.23
CA ALA A 731 -29.97 -11.17 -42.09
C ALA A 731 -29.67 -9.71 -42.44
N ARG A 732 -28.73 -9.45 -43.37
CA ARG A 732 -28.49 -8.10 -43.89
C ARG A 732 -29.73 -7.55 -44.59
N TRP A 733 -30.37 -8.29 -45.48
CA TRP A 733 -31.55 -7.82 -46.24
C TRP A 733 -32.77 -7.46 -45.37
N LEU A 734 -32.84 -7.99 -44.13
CA LEU A 734 -33.94 -7.73 -43.19
C LEU A 734 -33.81 -6.40 -42.43
N SER A 735 -32.62 -5.78 -42.36
CA SER A 735 -32.46 -4.51 -41.65
C SER A 735 -32.92 -3.33 -42.51
N LEU A 736 -33.85 -2.53 -41.97
CA LEU A 736 -34.25 -1.25 -42.57
C LEU A 736 -33.01 -0.34 -42.78
N PRO A 737 -32.90 0.40 -43.91
CA PRO A 737 -31.78 1.31 -44.15
C PRO A 737 -31.53 2.30 -43.02
N SER A 738 -32.61 2.78 -42.37
CA SER A 738 -32.56 3.67 -41.22
C SER A 738 -31.94 3.02 -39.97
N ALA A 739 -32.13 1.71 -39.77
CA ALA A 739 -31.50 0.96 -38.69
C ALA A 739 -30.00 0.82 -38.93
N ARG A 740 -29.58 0.48 -40.15
CA ARG A 740 -28.14 0.38 -40.50
C ARG A 740 -27.42 1.72 -40.36
N ALA A 741 -27.99 2.79 -40.90
CA ALA A 741 -27.43 4.14 -40.79
C ALA A 741 -27.29 4.59 -39.33
N ARG A 742 -28.22 4.21 -38.45
CA ARG A 742 -28.10 4.46 -37.00
C ARG A 742 -26.92 3.70 -36.39
N ARG A 743 -26.78 2.40 -36.67
CA ARG A 743 -25.69 1.56 -36.11
C ARG A 743 -24.30 1.99 -36.60
N GLU A 744 -24.19 2.51 -37.82
CA GLU A 744 -22.94 3.06 -38.36
C GLU A 744 -22.51 4.39 -37.71
N LYS A 745 -23.47 5.13 -37.14
CA LYS A 745 -23.25 6.46 -36.55
C LYS A 745 -23.17 6.46 -35.03
N ILE A 746 -23.93 5.57 -34.36
CA ILE A 746 -24.01 5.52 -32.90
C ILE A 746 -22.62 5.25 -32.30
N ARG A 747 -22.28 5.99 -31.25
CA ARG A 747 -21.04 5.88 -30.48
C ARG A 747 -21.34 5.45 -29.05
N ILE A 748 -20.74 4.33 -28.66
CA ILE A 748 -21.00 3.65 -27.40
C ILE A 748 -19.73 3.66 -26.57
N GLY A 749 -19.76 4.32 -25.42
CA GLY A 749 -18.70 4.27 -24.42
C GLY A 749 -18.84 3.02 -23.55
N ILE A 750 -17.74 2.30 -23.32
CA ILE A 750 -17.67 1.15 -22.41
C ILE A 750 -16.45 1.35 -21.49
N PRO A 751 -16.61 1.43 -20.17
CA PRO A 751 -15.46 1.56 -19.27
C PRO A 751 -14.65 0.25 -19.20
N ARG A 752 -13.32 0.32 -19.32
CA ARG A 752 -12.36 -0.81 -19.09
C ARG A 752 -12.22 -1.07 -17.59
N VAL A 753 -13.18 -1.74 -16.97
CA VAL A 753 -13.25 -1.87 -15.50
C VAL A 753 -13.81 -3.21 -15.03
N LEU A 754 -13.50 -3.61 -13.79
CA LEU A 754 -14.19 -4.70 -13.09
C LEU A 754 -14.23 -6.01 -13.91
N ASN A 755 -15.38 -6.67 -13.96
CA ASN A 755 -15.59 -7.91 -14.72
C ASN A 755 -15.58 -7.71 -16.25
N PHE A 756 -15.48 -6.47 -16.78
CA PHE A 756 -15.38 -6.28 -18.23
C PHE A 756 -14.05 -6.79 -18.80
N TYR A 757 -13.02 -6.93 -17.99
CA TYR A 757 -11.78 -7.58 -18.43
C TYR A 757 -11.97 -9.06 -18.81
N SER A 758 -13.01 -9.73 -18.30
CA SER A 758 -13.40 -11.07 -18.77
C SER A 758 -14.62 -11.02 -19.72
N ALA A 759 -15.59 -10.12 -19.50
CA ALA A 759 -16.85 -10.08 -20.24
C ALA A 759 -16.85 -9.25 -21.54
N ALA A 760 -15.93 -8.30 -21.72
CA ALA A 760 -15.90 -7.42 -22.89
C ALA A 760 -15.84 -8.15 -24.24
N PRO A 761 -15.09 -9.27 -24.42
CA PRO A 761 -15.09 -10.04 -25.65
C PRO A 761 -16.49 -10.38 -26.19
N PHE A 762 -17.41 -10.78 -25.31
CA PHE A 762 -18.79 -11.08 -25.66
C PHE A 762 -19.52 -9.84 -26.20
N PHE A 763 -19.47 -8.73 -25.45
CA PHE A 763 -20.16 -7.50 -25.83
C PHE A 763 -19.60 -6.88 -27.11
N VAL A 764 -18.28 -6.91 -27.31
CA VAL A 764 -17.63 -6.44 -28.55
C VAL A 764 -18.08 -7.28 -29.74
N GLY A 765 -18.05 -8.62 -29.61
CA GLY A 765 -18.51 -9.52 -30.66
C GLY A 765 -19.99 -9.32 -31.01
N TYR A 766 -20.84 -9.11 -30.01
CA TYR A 766 -22.26 -8.80 -30.19
C TYR A 766 -22.48 -7.46 -30.92
N LEU A 767 -21.77 -6.39 -30.51
CA LEU A 767 -21.96 -5.06 -31.09
C LEU A 767 -21.43 -4.96 -32.54
N GLU A 768 -20.25 -5.53 -32.80
CA GLU A 768 -19.69 -5.55 -34.16
C GLU A 768 -20.59 -6.34 -35.13
N SER A 769 -21.08 -7.50 -34.71
CA SER A 769 -22.00 -8.32 -35.52
C SER A 769 -23.37 -7.68 -35.68
N ALA A 770 -23.85 -6.92 -34.69
CA ALA A 770 -25.06 -6.11 -34.81
C ALA A 770 -24.92 -4.97 -35.84
N GLY A 771 -23.69 -4.62 -36.25
CA GLY A 771 -23.39 -3.61 -37.27
C GLY A 771 -22.84 -2.29 -36.71
N VAL A 772 -22.38 -2.26 -35.45
CA VAL A 772 -21.69 -1.10 -34.88
C VAL A 772 -20.20 -1.18 -35.26
N PRO A 773 -19.64 -0.19 -35.98
CA PRO A 773 -18.22 -0.19 -36.30
C PRO A 773 -17.37 -0.14 -35.02
N PHE A 774 -16.32 -0.94 -34.92
CA PHE A 774 -15.45 -0.97 -33.74
C PHE A 774 -14.90 0.41 -33.33
N ARG A 775 -14.56 1.27 -34.30
CA ARG A 775 -14.14 2.66 -34.05
C ARG A 775 -15.17 3.51 -33.27
N ASN A 776 -16.44 3.09 -33.26
CA ASN A 776 -17.52 3.74 -32.53
C ASN A 776 -17.75 3.11 -31.15
N ILE A 777 -17.10 1.99 -30.85
CA ILE A 777 -17.04 1.40 -29.50
C ILE A 777 -15.82 2.04 -28.83
N VAL A 778 -16.07 2.96 -27.91
CA VAL A 778 -15.03 3.79 -27.27
C VAL A 778 -14.77 3.27 -25.87
N PHE A 779 -13.53 2.90 -25.60
CA PHE A 779 -13.13 2.43 -24.28
C PHE A 779 -12.43 3.54 -23.49
N SER A 780 -12.55 3.53 -22.15
CA SER A 780 -11.64 4.30 -21.30
C SER A 780 -10.22 3.75 -21.45
N THR A 781 -9.20 4.55 -21.10
CA THR A 781 -7.83 4.03 -20.98
C THR A 781 -7.69 3.19 -19.71
N GLU A 782 -6.55 2.51 -19.56
CA GLU A 782 -6.14 1.89 -18.30
C GLU A 782 -6.10 2.90 -17.16
N THR A 783 -6.19 2.38 -15.94
CA THR A 783 -6.12 3.18 -14.73
C THR A 783 -4.72 3.79 -14.61
N ASP A 784 -4.65 5.11 -14.45
CA ASP A 784 -3.40 5.79 -14.08
C ASP A 784 -3.67 6.87 -13.02
N ASN A 785 -2.60 7.33 -12.35
CA ASN A 785 -2.69 8.31 -11.29
C ASN A 785 -3.32 9.64 -11.73
N LYS A 786 -3.13 10.03 -12.99
CA LYS A 786 -3.67 11.28 -13.53
C LYS A 786 -5.18 11.15 -13.74
N MET A 787 -5.62 10.09 -14.42
CA MET A 787 -7.03 9.75 -14.59
C MET A 787 -7.72 9.67 -13.23
N TYR A 788 -7.13 8.94 -12.27
CA TYR A 788 -7.72 8.78 -10.95
C TYR A 788 -7.95 10.13 -10.27
N LYS A 789 -6.91 10.99 -10.19
CA LYS A 789 -6.99 12.33 -9.59
C LYS A 789 -8.01 13.25 -10.29
N GLU A 790 -8.09 13.20 -11.62
CA GLU A 790 -9.04 14.01 -12.39
C GLU A 790 -10.50 13.59 -12.14
N GLY A 791 -10.76 12.29 -11.97
CA GLY A 791 -12.12 11.77 -11.82
C GLY A 791 -12.63 11.59 -10.40
N SER A 792 -11.75 11.35 -9.41
CA SER A 792 -12.14 10.96 -8.05
C SER A 792 -12.89 12.05 -7.28
N ARG A 793 -12.86 13.31 -7.77
CA ARG A 793 -13.47 14.49 -7.14
C ARG A 793 -15.00 14.50 -7.15
N ARG A 794 -15.65 13.65 -7.96
CA ARG A 794 -17.11 13.69 -8.20
C ARG A 794 -17.95 12.78 -7.30
N GLY A 795 -17.33 11.94 -6.49
CA GLY A 795 -18.08 11.06 -5.60
C GLY A 795 -17.22 10.49 -4.48
N SER A 796 -17.82 10.33 -3.30
CA SER A 796 -17.23 9.56 -2.21
C SER A 796 -17.87 8.19 -2.22
N ILE A 797 -17.21 7.20 -2.84
CA ILE A 797 -17.57 5.78 -2.72
C ILE A 797 -16.66 5.17 -1.66
N ASP A 798 -17.20 4.75 -0.51
CA ASP A 798 -16.40 4.05 0.51
C ASP A 798 -16.34 2.52 0.28
N GLN A 799 -16.15 2.10 -0.96
CA GLN A 799 -16.03 0.69 -1.39
C GLN A 799 -14.56 0.33 -1.69
N CYS A 800 -14.32 -0.88 -2.21
CA CYS A 800 -12.99 -1.32 -2.65
C CYS A 800 -12.38 -0.42 -3.73
N PHE A 801 -11.05 -0.38 -3.81
CA PHE A 801 -10.31 0.48 -4.74
C PHE A 801 -10.76 0.34 -6.22
N PRO A 802 -10.94 -0.88 -6.78
CA PRO A 802 -11.44 -1.04 -8.15
C PRO A 802 -12.78 -0.36 -8.42
N SER A 803 -13.72 -0.38 -7.46
CA SER A 803 -15.04 0.28 -7.60
C SER A 803 -14.90 1.80 -7.63
N LYS A 804 -14.00 2.37 -6.81
CA LYS A 804 -13.71 3.82 -6.79
C LYS A 804 -13.12 4.30 -8.12
N ALA A 805 -12.20 3.52 -8.70
CA ALA A 805 -11.54 3.87 -9.96
C ALA A 805 -12.54 4.05 -11.12
N VAL A 806 -13.71 3.37 -11.07
CA VAL A 806 -14.73 3.44 -12.14
C VAL A 806 -15.28 4.85 -12.35
N ILE A 807 -15.42 5.66 -11.30
CA ILE A 807 -15.82 7.08 -11.45
C ILE A 807 -14.87 7.78 -12.43
N SER A 808 -13.57 7.53 -12.29
CA SER A 808 -12.54 8.16 -13.10
C SER A 808 -12.54 7.66 -14.55
N HIS A 809 -12.84 6.38 -14.79
CA HIS A 809 -13.03 5.89 -16.16
C HIS A 809 -14.26 6.51 -16.84
N VAL A 810 -15.38 6.65 -16.12
CA VAL A 810 -16.59 7.29 -16.67
C VAL A 810 -16.36 8.78 -16.89
N HIS A 811 -15.69 9.47 -15.96
CA HIS A 811 -15.27 10.86 -16.15
C HIS A 811 -14.41 11.00 -17.43
N GLN A 812 -13.43 10.13 -17.61
CA GLN A 812 -12.56 10.15 -18.79
C GLN A 812 -13.33 9.91 -20.09
N LEU A 813 -14.31 8.99 -20.11
CA LEU A 813 -15.16 8.76 -21.29
C LEU A 813 -15.99 10.01 -21.65
N ILE A 814 -16.57 10.67 -20.65
CA ILE A 814 -17.31 11.92 -20.86
C ILE A 814 -16.39 13.01 -21.44
N GLN A 815 -15.19 13.20 -20.86
CA GLN A 815 -14.27 14.26 -21.27
C GLN A 815 -13.58 14.00 -22.62
N SER A 816 -13.09 12.77 -22.83
CA SER A 816 -12.35 12.39 -24.03
C SER A 816 -13.21 12.42 -25.29
N SER A 817 -14.52 12.23 -25.14
CA SER A 817 -15.49 12.34 -26.23
C SER A 817 -15.57 13.78 -26.81
N GLY A 818 -15.24 14.82 -26.05
CA GLY A 818 -15.27 16.21 -26.53
C GLY A 818 -14.09 16.62 -27.44
N LYS A 819 -12.91 16.00 -27.28
CA LYS A 819 -11.66 16.49 -27.90
C LYS A 819 -11.53 16.28 -29.41
N LYS A 820 -12.40 15.48 -30.03
CA LYS A 820 -12.44 15.23 -31.49
C LYS A 820 -13.77 15.64 -32.15
N GLY A 821 -14.57 16.50 -31.50
CA GLY A 821 -15.76 17.12 -32.10
C GLY A 821 -16.98 16.20 -32.28
N LYS A 822 -17.01 14.99 -31.70
CA LYS A 822 -18.18 14.10 -31.68
C LYS A 822 -18.34 13.52 -30.28
N GLY A 823 -19.47 13.76 -29.61
CA GLY A 823 -19.75 13.17 -28.29
C GLY A 823 -20.02 11.65 -28.35
N LEU A 824 -20.28 11.04 -27.19
CA LEU A 824 -20.87 9.69 -27.08
C LEU A 824 -22.40 9.81 -27.12
N ASP A 825 -23.09 8.81 -27.67
CA ASP A 825 -24.55 8.73 -27.59
C ASP A 825 -25.01 7.94 -26.36
N LEU A 826 -24.21 6.94 -25.96
CA LEU A 826 -24.53 5.98 -24.91
C LEU A 826 -23.25 5.63 -24.16
N ILE A 827 -23.31 5.56 -22.82
CA ILE A 827 -22.34 4.80 -22.02
C ILE A 827 -23.03 3.52 -21.57
N PHE A 828 -22.51 2.37 -22.00
CA PHE A 828 -23.02 1.05 -21.65
C PHE A 828 -22.14 0.44 -20.56
N PHE A 829 -22.68 0.37 -19.34
CA PHE A 829 -22.01 -0.22 -18.19
C PHE A 829 -23.01 -1.04 -17.35
N PRO A 830 -23.35 -2.27 -17.79
CA PRO A 830 -24.33 -3.13 -17.12
C PRO A 830 -23.88 -3.62 -15.75
N ALA A 831 -24.85 -3.86 -14.88
CA ALA A 831 -24.69 -4.56 -13.61
C ALA A 831 -24.68 -6.08 -13.87
N LEU A 832 -23.48 -6.68 -13.93
CA LEU A 832 -23.32 -8.13 -14.08
C LEU A 832 -23.59 -8.82 -12.74
N ILE A 833 -24.67 -9.61 -12.66
CA ILE A 833 -25.09 -10.28 -11.41
C ILE A 833 -24.37 -11.62 -11.22
N ASN A 834 -24.29 -12.42 -12.28
CA ASN A 834 -23.52 -13.66 -12.31
C ASN A 834 -22.61 -13.70 -13.54
N LEU A 835 -21.62 -14.58 -13.50
CA LEU A 835 -20.61 -14.76 -14.53
C LEU A 835 -20.66 -16.18 -15.08
N GLN A 836 -20.11 -16.37 -16.27
CA GLN A 836 -19.83 -17.71 -16.79
C GLN A 836 -18.74 -18.38 -15.93
N SER A 837 -18.86 -19.68 -15.72
CA SER A 837 -17.87 -20.49 -15.01
C SER A 837 -17.80 -21.89 -15.61
N ALA A 838 -16.58 -22.41 -15.75
CA ALA A 838 -16.33 -23.79 -16.17
C ALA A 838 -16.23 -24.76 -14.98
N LEU A 839 -16.37 -24.28 -13.74
CA LEU A 839 -16.30 -25.13 -12.54
C LEU A 839 -17.56 -25.97 -12.38
N THR A 840 -17.36 -27.21 -11.98
CA THR A 840 -18.44 -28.16 -11.67
C THR A 840 -18.74 -28.15 -10.18
N ASN A 841 -19.94 -28.61 -9.79
CA ASN A 841 -20.36 -28.75 -8.39
C ASN A 841 -20.33 -27.45 -7.56
N THR A 842 -20.42 -26.28 -8.22
CA THR A 842 -20.54 -24.99 -7.54
C THR A 842 -22.01 -24.70 -7.19
N LEU A 843 -22.24 -23.98 -6.09
CA LEU A 843 -23.59 -23.58 -5.68
C LEU A 843 -24.15 -22.49 -6.60
N SER A 844 -23.29 -21.59 -7.07
CA SER A 844 -23.64 -20.51 -7.99
C SER A 844 -22.38 -19.85 -8.59
N SER A 845 -22.58 -18.95 -9.55
CA SER A 845 -21.52 -18.18 -10.20
C SER A 845 -21.71 -16.67 -10.04
N GLN A 846 -22.14 -16.23 -8.85
CA GLN A 846 -22.44 -14.83 -8.56
C GLN A 846 -21.18 -13.95 -8.68
N ALA A 847 -21.37 -12.74 -9.21
CA ALA A 847 -20.39 -11.68 -9.16
C ALA A 847 -20.33 -11.06 -7.75
N CYS A 848 -19.34 -10.20 -7.52
CA CYS A 848 -19.27 -9.44 -6.27
C CYS A 848 -20.40 -8.39 -6.24
N PRO A 849 -21.26 -8.35 -5.19
CA PRO A 849 -22.34 -7.37 -5.09
C PRO A 849 -21.87 -5.92 -5.17
N THR A 850 -20.69 -5.62 -4.62
CA THR A 850 -20.05 -4.30 -4.75
C THR A 850 -19.81 -3.95 -6.22
N VAL A 851 -19.21 -4.88 -6.98
CA VAL A 851 -18.94 -4.73 -8.41
C VAL A 851 -20.23 -4.63 -9.23
N SER A 852 -21.23 -5.44 -8.89
CA SER A 852 -22.54 -5.44 -9.55
C SER A 852 -23.30 -4.14 -9.31
N ALA A 853 -23.15 -3.51 -8.14
CA ALA A 853 -23.80 -2.25 -7.79
C ALA A 853 -23.03 -0.99 -8.28
N THR A 854 -21.74 -1.12 -8.60
CA THR A 854 -20.89 0.01 -9.03
C THR A 854 -21.53 0.86 -10.15
N PRO A 855 -22.15 0.30 -11.21
CA PRO A 855 -22.80 1.10 -12.25
C PRO A 855 -23.80 2.13 -11.71
N SER A 856 -24.69 1.73 -10.80
CA SER A 856 -25.72 2.62 -10.26
C SER A 856 -25.13 3.65 -9.28
N VAL A 857 -24.10 3.28 -8.52
CA VAL A 857 -23.38 4.22 -7.65
C VAL A 857 -22.65 5.29 -8.48
N VAL A 858 -22.01 4.88 -9.58
CA VAL A 858 -21.33 5.80 -10.49
C VAL A 858 -22.35 6.72 -11.16
N LYS A 859 -23.50 6.20 -11.61
CA LYS A 859 -24.59 7.02 -12.15
C LYS A 859 -24.98 8.13 -11.17
N ALA A 860 -25.22 7.77 -9.91
CA ALA A 860 -25.59 8.73 -8.87
C ALA A 860 -24.52 9.81 -8.63
N ALA A 861 -23.23 9.46 -8.71
CA ALA A 861 -22.13 10.42 -8.56
C ALA A 861 -22.14 11.51 -9.64
N PHE A 862 -22.63 11.21 -10.84
CA PHE A 862 -22.71 12.14 -11.96
C PHE A 862 -24.08 12.82 -12.12
N THR A 863 -25.07 12.48 -11.29
CA THR A 863 -26.42 13.08 -11.31
C THR A 863 -26.80 13.82 -10.02
N LYS A 864 -25.96 13.78 -8.97
CA LYS A 864 -26.27 14.34 -7.63
C LYS A 864 -26.46 15.86 -7.60
N GLU A 865 -25.58 16.62 -8.25
CA GLU A 865 -25.61 18.10 -8.26
C GLU A 865 -25.96 18.68 -9.65
N GLY A 866 -26.52 17.85 -10.51
CA GLY A 866 -26.80 18.13 -11.93
C GLY A 866 -26.62 16.85 -12.75
N ASP A 867 -27.42 16.67 -13.81
CA ASP A 867 -27.32 15.50 -14.68
C ASP A 867 -26.29 15.76 -15.80
N LEU A 868 -25.03 15.45 -15.52
CA LEU A 868 -23.94 15.65 -16.48
C LEU A 868 -24.12 14.80 -17.75
N PHE A 869 -24.79 13.64 -17.65
CA PHE A 869 -25.05 12.81 -18.81
C PHE A 869 -26.05 13.50 -19.74
N ALA A 870 -27.15 14.02 -19.19
CA ALA A 870 -28.14 14.79 -19.95
C ALA A 870 -27.53 16.06 -20.57
N GLU A 871 -26.71 16.80 -19.82
CA GLU A 871 -26.01 18.00 -20.32
C GLU A 871 -25.11 17.70 -21.54
N LYS A 872 -24.53 16.49 -21.58
CA LYS A 872 -23.65 16.05 -22.66
C LYS A 872 -24.40 15.29 -23.76
N GLY A 873 -25.71 15.12 -23.64
CA GLY A 873 -26.52 14.33 -24.57
C GLY A 873 -26.18 12.83 -24.54
N ILE A 874 -25.59 12.35 -23.45
CA ILE A 874 -25.17 10.96 -23.27
C ILE A 874 -26.26 10.21 -22.50
N ARG A 875 -26.71 9.05 -22.99
CA ARG A 875 -27.50 8.14 -22.17
C ARG A 875 -26.57 7.25 -21.35
N PHE A 876 -26.59 7.33 -20.02
CA PHE A 876 -25.93 6.33 -19.18
C PHE A 876 -26.84 5.12 -18.97
N ALA A 877 -26.37 3.94 -19.35
CA ALA A 877 -27.13 2.70 -19.31
C ALA A 877 -26.45 1.66 -18.43
N ASP A 878 -27.14 1.34 -17.33
CA ASP A 878 -26.76 0.36 -16.31
C ASP A 878 -27.77 -0.80 -16.20
N PRO A 879 -28.10 -1.52 -17.29
CA PRO A 879 -29.03 -2.63 -17.22
C PRO A 879 -28.46 -3.79 -16.39
N ILE A 880 -29.35 -4.54 -15.75
CA ILE A 880 -29.01 -5.78 -15.05
C ILE A 880 -28.81 -6.89 -16.09
N MET A 881 -27.74 -7.69 -15.94
CA MET A 881 -27.44 -8.80 -16.85
C MET A 881 -26.92 -10.04 -16.11
N HIS A 882 -27.42 -11.21 -16.51
CA HIS A 882 -27.07 -12.52 -15.95
C HIS A 882 -26.26 -13.36 -16.92
N MET A 883 -24.95 -13.11 -17.02
CA MET A 883 -24.10 -13.79 -17.99
C MET A 883 -23.97 -15.30 -17.76
N GLY A 884 -24.07 -15.76 -16.51
CA GLY A 884 -24.06 -17.18 -16.15
C GLY A 884 -25.32 -17.95 -16.56
N GLU A 885 -26.37 -17.26 -17.03
CA GLU A 885 -27.64 -17.84 -17.44
C GLU A 885 -27.97 -17.48 -18.90
N PRO A 886 -27.44 -18.21 -19.90
CA PRO A 886 -27.50 -17.81 -21.31
C PRO A 886 -28.91 -17.50 -21.84
N ALA A 887 -29.92 -18.24 -21.38
CA ALA A 887 -31.31 -18.02 -21.78
C ALA A 887 -31.90 -16.72 -21.20
N LEU A 888 -31.53 -16.36 -19.96
CA LEU A 888 -31.94 -15.10 -19.34
C LEU A 888 -31.20 -13.92 -19.99
N LEU A 889 -29.89 -14.07 -20.21
CA LEU A 889 -29.07 -13.07 -20.89
C LEU A 889 -29.61 -12.73 -22.28
N ASP A 890 -30.06 -13.72 -23.07
CA ASP A 890 -30.69 -13.49 -24.38
C ASP A 890 -31.90 -12.55 -24.28
N ARG A 891 -32.78 -12.78 -23.29
CA ARG A 891 -33.97 -11.95 -23.06
C ARG A 891 -33.59 -10.52 -22.63
N GLU A 892 -32.61 -10.38 -21.74
CA GLU A 892 -32.13 -9.09 -21.25
C GLU A 892 -31.44 -8.28 -22.35
N MET A 893 -30.54 -8.91 -23.10
CA MET A 893 -29.85 -8.32 -24.25
C MET A 893 -30.84 -7.92 -25.34
N TRP A 894 -31.86 -8.73 -25.60
CA TRP A 894 -32.94 -8.38 -26.54
C TRP A 894 -33.72 -7.16 -26.08
N ALA A 895 -34.18 -7.16 -24.82
CA ALA A 895 -34.97 -6.07 -24.26
C ALA A 895 -34.21 -4.74 -24.30
N PHE A 896 -32.91 -4.75 -24.00
CA PHE A 896 -32.08 -3.55 -24.00
C PHE A 896 -31.69 -3.10 -25.41
N TRP A 897 -31.12 -3.99 -26.23
CA TRP A 897 -30.53 -3.57 -27.52
C TRP A 897 -31.53 -3.42 -28.65
N ARG A 898 -32.69 -4.09 -28.61
CA ARG A 898 -33.74 -3.95 -29.63
C ARG A 898 -34.14 -2.48 -29.85
N PRO A 899 -34.55 -1.69 -28.84
CA PRO A 899 -34.91 -0.29 -29.05
C PRO A 899 -33.71 0.61 -29.38
N VAL A 900 -32.51 0.29 -28.89
CA VAL A 900 -31.31 1.11 -29.08
C VAL A 900 -30.74 0.98 -30.49
N LEU A 901 -30.59 -0.26 -30.97
CA LEU A 901 -29.97 -0.60 -32.26
C LEU A 901 -31.00 -0.94 -33.35
N ARG A 902 -32.30 -1.01 -33.02
CA ARG A 902 -33.39 -1.38 -33.95
C ARG A 902 -33.13 -2.75 -34.59
N LEU A 903 -32.91 -3.76 -33.76
CA LEU A 903 -32.60 -5.13 -34.19
C LEU A 903 -33.87 -5.94 -34.46
N SER A 904 -33.84 -6.77 -35.51
CA SER A 904 -34.74 -7.91 -35.68
C SER A 904 -34.31 -9.09 -34.80
N ARG A 905 -35.22 -10.04 -34.55
CA ARG A 905 -34.91 -11.22 -33.72
C ARG A 905 -33.80 -12.08 -34.34
N THR A 906 -33.76 -12.17 -35.67
CA THR A 906 -32.72 -12.88 -36.42
C THR A 906 -31.35 -12.23 -36.26
N GLU A 907 -31.25 -10.90 -36.39
CA GLU A 907 -30.00 -10.17 -36.17
C GLU A 907 -29.51 -10.29 -34.72
N HIS A 908 -30.43 -10.21 -33.75
CA HIS A 908 -30.09 -10.39 -32.34
C HIS A 908 -29.53 -11.79 -32.06
N ARG A 909 -30.18 -12.86 -32.57
CA ARG A 909 -29.68 -14.24 -32.40
C ARG A 909 -28.28 -14.41 -33.00
N ALA A 910 -28.08 -13.91 -34.22
CA ALA A 910 -26.75 -13.92 -34.84
C ALA A 910 -25.71 -13.15 -34.01
N GLY A 911 -26.13 -12.04 -33.38
CA GLY A 911 -25.32 -11.26 -32.46
C GLY A 911 -24.94 -12.02 -31.19
N MET A 912 -25.90 -12.72 -30.56
CA MET A 912 -25.65 -13.55 -29.38
C MET A 912 -24.63 -14.65 -29.68
N GLU A 913 -24.80 -15.38 -30.79
CA GLU A 913 -23.84 -16.40 -31.21
C GLU A 913 -22.45 -15.81 -31.51
N ALA A 914 -22.39 -14.65 -32.16
CA ALA A 914 -21.13 -13.98 -32.44
C ALA A 914 -20.42 -13.51 -31.16
N GLY A 915 -21.19 -13.04 -30.17
CA GLY A 915 -20.68 -12.70 -28.84
C GLY A 915 -20.07 -13.92 -28.15
N TRP A 916 -20.79 -15.04 -28.07
CA TRP A 916 -20.27 -16.27 -27.45
C TRP A 916 -19.03 -16.81 -28.16
N ARG A 917 -19.04 -16.87 -29.50
CA ARG A 917 -17.83 -17.26 -30.27
C ARG A 917 -16.64 -16.31 -30.04
N ALA A 918 -16.89 -15.02 -29.83
CA ALA A 918 -15.83 -14.07 -29.53
C ALA A 918 -15.25 -14.27 -28.13
N MET A 919 -16.08 -14.68 -27.18
CA MET A 919 -15.67 -15.07 -25.82
C MET A 919 -14.85 -16.36 -25.84
N ASP A 920 -15.34 -17.40 -26.51
CA ASP A 920 -14.67 -18.71 -26.57
C ASP A 920 -13.27 -18.61 -27.17
N ARG A 921 -13.11 -17.88 -28.28
CA ARG A 921 -11.80 -17.64 -28.89
C ARG A 921 -10.88 -16.81 -28.03
N PHE A 922 -11.42 -15.84 -27.28
CA PHE A 922 -10.61 -15.07 -26.34
C PHE A 922 -10.09 -15.97 -25.20
N THR A 923 -10.91 -16.88 -24.69
CA THR A 923 -10.48 -17.82 -23.64
C THR A 923 -9.51 -18.86 -24.18
N ASN A 924 -9.84 -19.52 -25.29
CA ASN A 924 -9.06 -20.67 -25.76
C ASN A 924 -7.86 -20.27 -26.61
N ASP A 925 -8.04 -19.40 -27.61
CA ASP A 925 -7.00 -19.10 -28.59
C ASP A 925 -6.03 -18.03 -28.09
N VAL A 926 -6.52 -17.02 -27.36
CA VAL A 926 -5.70 -15.89 -26.89
C VAL A 926 -5.05 -16.17 -25.54
N GLN A 927 -5.70 -16.96 -24.68
CA GLN A 927 -5.19 -17.22 -23.33
C GLN A 927 -4.64 -18.64 -23.16
N ARG A 928 -5.47 -19.68 -23.32
CA ARG A 928 -5.09 -21.06 -22.98
C ARG A 928 -4.07 -21.69 -23.92
N ALA A 929 -4.20 -21.54 -25.23
CA ALA A 929 -3.27 -22.15 -26.18
C ALA A 929 -1.83 -21.60 -26.04
N PRO A 930 -1.61 -20.27 -25.96
CA PRO A 930 -0.28 -19.73 -25.66
C PRO A 930 0.25 -20.14 -24.28
N ALA A 931 -0.62 -20.23 -23.27
CA ALA A 931 -0.24 -20.68 -21.94
C ALA A 931 0.22 -22.13 -21.93
N ARG A 932 -0.45 -23.02 -22.67
CA ARG A 932 -0.04 -24.43 -22.78
C ARG A 932 1.36 -24.56 -23.36
N ALA A 933 1.62 -23.91 -24.49
CA ALA A 933 2.94 -23.94 -25.13
C ALA A 933 4.04 -23.33 -24.24
N LEU A 934 3.70 -22.28 -23.48
CA LEU A 934 4.62 -21.67 -22.52
C LEU A 934 4.92 -22.58 -21.34
N LEU A 935 3.91 -23.29 -20.82
CA LEU A 935 4.06 -24.21 -19.70
C LEU A 935 4.97 -25.38 -20.08
N ASP A 936 4.74 -25.99 -21.25
CA ASP A 936 5.58 -27.09 -21.78
C ASP A 936 7.06 -26.65 -21.91
N ARG A 937 7.29 -25.40 -22.35
CA ARG A 937 8.63 -24.82 -22.45
C ARG A 937 9.29 -24.63 -21.08
N LEU A 938 8.54 -24.14 -20.08
CA LEU A 938 9.06 -23.95 -18.72
C LEU A 938 9.44 -25.26 -18.05
N GLU A 939 8.61 -26.30 -18.26
CA GLU A 939 8.94 -27.65 -17.85
C GLU A 939 10.25 -28.10 -18.48
N ALA A 940 10.40 -28.00 -19.81
CA ALA A 940 11.62 -28.40 -20.51
C ALA A 940 12.87 -27.68 -19.98
N GLU A 941 12.81 -26.36 -19.80
CA GLU A 941 13.93 -25.51 -19.37
C GLU A 941 14.23 -25.59 -17.86
N GLY A 942 13.37 -26.24 -17.05
CA GLY A 942 13.51 -26.24 -15.59
C GLY A 942 13.41 -24.83 -15.01
N ARG A 943 12.46 -24.05 -15.52
CA ARG A 943 12.20 -22.66 -15.15
C ARG A 943 10.83 -22.50 -14.53
N VAL A 944 10.61 -21.38 -13.84
CA VAL A 944 9.38 -21.11 -13.12
C VAL A 944 8.54 -20.06 -13.84
N GLY A 945 7.24 -20.31 -13.93
CA GLY A 945 6.22 -19.34 -14.32
C GLY A 945 5.42 -18.87 -13.10
N VAL A 946 4.90 -17.64 -13.16
CA VAL A 946 4.11 -17.05 -12.07
C VAL A 946 2.64 -16.98 -12.45
N VAL A 947 1.75 -17.56 -11.65
CA VAL A 947 0.30 -17.50 -11.80
C VAL A 947 -0.26 -16.35 -10.96
N LEU A 948 -0.94 -15.42 -11.61
CA LEU A 948 -1.72 -14.39 -10.92
C LEU A 948 -3.00 -15.01 -10.35
N LEU A 949 -3.09 -15.13 -9.03
CA LEU A 949 -4.33 -15.43 -8.31
C LEU A 949 -5.06 -14.11 -8.01
N GLY A 950 -5.80 -13.62 -9.01
CA GLY A 950 -6.41 -12.30 -8.97
C GLY A 950 -7.91 -12.31 -9.22
N ARG A 951 -8.39 -11.25 -9.85
CA ARG A 951 -9.78 -11.02 -10.29
C ARG A 951 -9.67 -10.37 -11.66
N PRO A 952 -10.69 -10.42 -12.53
CA PRO A 952 -10.57 -9.91 -13.89
C PRO A 952 -10.03 -8.48 -13.97
N TYR A 953 -10.40 -7.61 -13.03
CA TYR A 953 -9.92 -6.22 -13.00
C TYR A 953 -8.42 -6.07 -12.70
N HIS A 954 -7.74 -7.08 -12.18
CA HIS A 954 -6.29 -7.06 -12.01
C HIS A 954 -5.54 -7.18 -13.36
N ASN A 955 -6.27 -7.37 -14.48
CA ASN A 955 -5.73 -7.17 -15.82
C ASN A 955 -5.50 -5.68 -16.14
N ASP A 956 -6.01 -4.75 -15.32
CA ASP A 956 -5.64 -3.33 -15.37
C ASP A 956 -4.29 -3.11 -14.67
N PRO A 957 -3.25 -2.60 -15.36
CA PRO A 957 -1.94 -2.33 -14.76
C PRO A 957 -1.98 -1.31 -13.62
N GLY A 958 -2.95 -0.38 -13.62
CA GLY A 958 -3.13 0.56 -12.51
C GLY A 958 -3.81 -0.05 -11.29
N LEU A 959 -4.56 -1.15 -11.43
CA LEU A 959 -5.18 -1.86 -10.29
C LEU A 959 -4.31 -2.98 -9.74
N ASN A 960 -3.29 -3.41 -10.48
CA ASN A 960 -2.26 -4.35 -10.01
C ASN A 960 -0.91 -3.66 -9.68
N HIS A 961 -0.84 -2.32 -9.72
CA HIS A 961 0.35 -1.49 -9.47
C HIS A 961 1.61 -1.84 -10.29
N GLU A 962 1.42 -2.44 -11.47
CA GLU A 962 2.47 -2.98 -12.33
C GLU A 962 3.33 -4.07 -11.66
N ILE A 963 2.85 -4.70 -10.56
CA ILE A 963 3.55 -5.78 -9.84
C ILE A 963 3.99 -6.88 -10.82
N LEU A 964 3.11 -7.25 -11.75
CA LEU A 964 3.36 -8.31 -12.73
C LEU A 964 4.37 -7.91 -13.81
N VAL A 965 4.45 -6.62 -14.14
CA VAL A 965 5.48 -6.10 -15.05
C VAL A 965 6.84 -6.16 -14.38
N GLU A 966 6.92 -5.85 -13.08
CA GLU A 966 8.16 -5.99 -12.31
C GLU A 966 8.62 -7.45 -12.20
N ILE A 967 7.71 -8.39 -12.02
CA ILE A 967 8.01 -9.84 -12.08
C ILE A 967 8.52 -10.22 -13.47
N GLN A 968 7.86 -9.76 -14.53
CA GLN A 968 8.27 -10.02 -15.91
C GLN A 968 9.68 -9.50 -16.19
N LYS A 969 10.04 -8.31 -15.70
CA LYS A 969 11.39 -7.73 -15.83
C LYS A 969 12.49 -8.61 -15.21
N ARG A 970 12.16 -9.47 -14.24
CA ARG A 970 13.10 -10.41 -13.61
C ARG A 970 13.27 -11.72 -14.40
N GLY A 971 12.50 -11.91 -15.47
CA GLY A 971 12.62 -13.05 -16.38
C GLY A 971 11.60 -14.16 -16.12
N TYR A 972 10.52 -13.89 -15.39
CA TYR A 972 9.44 -14.86 -15.18
C TYR A 972 8.25 -14.53 -16.10
N PRO A 973 7.75 -15.49 -16.88
CA PRO A 973 6.48 -15.29 -17.56
C PRO A 973 5.32 -15.33 -16.57
N VAL A 974 4.21 -14.68 -16.92
CA VAL A 974 3.06 -14.51 -16.03
C VAL A 974 1.79 -15.07 -16.67
N PHE A 975 1.05 -15.88 -15.92
CA PHE A 975 -0.22 -16.50 -16.32
C PHE A 975 -1.41 -15.80 -15.64
N THR A 976 -2.53 -15.66 -16.35
CA THR A 976 -3.83 -15.38 -15.72
C THR A 976 -4.46 -16.70 -15.24
N MET A 977 -5.38 -16.65 -14.28
CA MET A 977 -6.18 -17.82 -13.90
C MET A 977 -6.96 -18.40 -15.10
N ASP A 978 -7.47 -17.52 -15.98
CA ASP A 978 -8.23 -17.91 -17.17
C ASP A 978 -7.36 -18.55 -18.26
N SER A 979 -6.05 -18.29 -18.25
CA SER A 979 -5.09 -18.87 -19.19
C SER A 979 -4.63 -20.27 -18.81
N LEU A 980 -4.86 -20.73 -17.57
CA LEU A 980 -4.44 -22.06 -17.15
C LEU A 980 -5.06 -23.12 -18.08
N PRO A 981 -4.25 -24.01 -18.68
CA PRO A 981 -4.77 -24.94 -19.68
C PRO A 981 -5.73 -25.94 -19.06
N THR A 982 -6.77 -26.28 -19.82
CA THR A 982 -7.80 -27.26 -19.42
C THR A 982 -7.81 -28.48 -20.35
N ASP A 983 -6.68 -28.76 -21.00
CA ASP A 983 -6.53 -29.94 -21.86
C ASP A 983 -6.65 -31.22 -21.02
N ALA A 984 -7.30 -32.24 -21.59
CA ALA A 984 -7.63 -33.46 -20.85
C ALA A 984 -6.39 -34.22 -20.36
N ASP A 985 -5.31 -34.23 -21.15
CA ASP A 985 -4.04 -34.88 -20.81
C ASP A 985 -3.36 -34.22 -19.61
N LEU A 986 -3.32 -32.89 -19.59
CA LEU A 986 -2.71 -32.13 -18.50
C LEU A 986 -3.55 -32.24 -17.23
N LEU A 987 -4.88 -32.15 -17.35
CA LEU A 987 -5.77 -32.27 -16.19
C LEU A 987 -5.72 -33.68 -15.59
N ASP A 988 -5.60 -34.74 -16.40
CA ASP A 988 -5.40 -36.11 -15.90
C ASP A 988 -4.05 -36.26 -15.18
N ARG A 989 -2.97 -35.66 -15.72
CA ARG A 989 -1.65 -35.67 -15.05
C ARG A 989 -1.69 -35.00 -13.68
N LEU A 990 -2.40 -33.87 -13.55
CA LEU A 990 -2.40 -33.07 -12.33
C LEU A 990 -3.43 -33.56 -11.29
N PHE A 991 -4.62 -33.99 -11.74
CA PHE A 991 -5.76 -34.31 -10.85
C PHE A 991 -6.22 -35.77 -10.95
N GLY A 992 -5.79 -36.53 -11.96
CA GLY A 992 -6.37 -37.83 -12.32
C GLY A 992 -6.30 -38.87 -11.21
N GLU A 993 -5.22 -38.90 -10.42
CA GLU A 993 -5.09 -39.82 -9.29
C GLU A 993 -6.14 -39.56 -8.20
N GLU A 994 -6.41 -38.30 -7.87
CA GLU A 994 -7.43 -37.92 -6.88
C GLU A 994 -8.85 -38.17 -7.40
N VAL A 995 -9.07 -37.99 -8.71
CA VAL A 995 -10.34 -38.33 -9.37
C VAL A 995 -10.58 -39.84 -9.34
N LYS A 996 -9.57 -40.65 -9.69
CA LYS A 996 -9.64 -42.13 -9.63
C LYS A 996 -9.86 -42.64 -8.21
N ALA A 997 -9.24 -41.99 -7.22
CA ALA A 997 -9.43 -42.29 -5.81
C ALA A 997 -10.79 -41.83 -5.24
N GLY A 998 -11.56 -41.06 -6.00
CA GLY A 998 -12.86 -40.52 -5.56
C GLY A 998 -12.75 -39.40 -4.53
N ALA A 999 -11.59 -38.77 -4.37
CA ALA A 999 -11.39 -37.65 -3.46
C ALA A 999 -12.05 -36.36 -3.98
N ILE A 1000 -12.12 -36.21 -5.31
CA ILE A 1000 -12.81 -35.13 -6.02
C ILE A 1000 -13.63 -35.71 -7.17
N ALA A 1001 -14.75 -35.07 -7.53
CA ALA A 1001 -15.61 -35.59 -8.60
C ALA A 1001 -15.01 -35.39 -10.01
N GLY A 1002 -14.09 -34.45 -10.17
CA GLY A 1002 -13.43 -34.13 -11.43
C GLY A 1002 -12.40 -33.00 -11.27
N PRO A 1003 -11.58 -32.73 -12.30
CA PRO A 1003 -10.50 -31.73 -12.23
C PRO A 1003 -11.01 -30.29 -12.07
N MET A 1004 -12.28 -30.02 -12.40
CA MET A 1004 -12.92 -28.71 -12.26
C MET A 1004 -13.70 -28.56 -10.94
N ASP A 1005 -13.57 -29.51 -10.03
CA ASP A 1005 -14.21 -29.53 -8.72
C ASP A 1005 -13.32 -28.89 -7.63
N ILE A 1006 -13.94 -28.09 -6.77
CA ILE A 1006 -13.30 -27.42 -5.63
C ILE A 1006 -14.01 -27.70 -4.29
N THR A 1007 -15.05 -28.54 -4.29
CA THR A 1007 -15.91 -28.77 -3.12
C THR A 1007 -15.19 -29.49 -1.97
N ASP A 1008 -14.07 -30.14 -2.25
CA ASP A 1008 -13.14 -30.72 -1.28
C ASP A 1008 -12.53 -29.67 -0.33
N VAL A 1009 -12.22 -28.49 -0.85
CA VAL A 1009 -11.59 -27.38 -0.10
C VAL A 1009 -12.52 -26.20 0.13
N TRP A 1010 -13.58 -26.06 -0.68
CA TRP A 1010 -14.50 -24.93 -0.63
C TRP A 1010 -15.94 -25.31 -0.98
N LYS A 1011 -16.69 -25.72 0.06
CA LYS A 1011 -18.09 -26.15 -0.06
C LYS A 1011 -19.05 -25.00 -0.42
N ASN A 1012 -18.76 -23.79 0.04
CA ASN A 1012 -19.61 -22.60 -0.16
C ASN A 1012 -19.27 -21.86 -1.47
N ALA A 1013 -19.19 -22.58 -2.59
CA ALA A 1013 -18.78 -22.06 -3.89
C ALA A 1013 -19.90 -21.29 -4.61
N TYR A 1014 -20.29 -20.10 -4.12
CA TYR A 1014 -21.32 -19.25 -4.75
C TYR A 1014 -20.74 -18.09 -5.59
N SER A 1015 -19.51 -17.64 -5.30
CA SER A 1015 -18.85 -16.52 -5.98
C SER A 1015 -17.99 -17.04 -7.12
N ALA A 1016 -18.27 -16.62 -8.37
CA ALA A 1016 -17.54 -17.11 -9.55
C ALA A 1016 -16.03 -16.81 -9.45
N ASN A 1017 -15.69 -15.55 -9.17
CA ASN A 1017 -14.30 -15.11 -9.09
C ASN A 1017 -13.52 -15.79 -7.95
N SER A 1018 -14.14 -15.94 -6.78
CA SER A 1018 -13.50 -16.61 -5.63
C SER A 1018 -13.30 -18.10 -5.89
N SER A 1019 -14.30 -18.76 -6.49
CA SER A 1019 -14.23 -20.18 -6.83
C SER A 1019 -13.13 -20.44 -7.88
N TRP A 1020 -13.02 -19.57 -8.89
CA TRP A 1020 -11.98 -19.68 -9.91
C TRP A 1020 -10.57 -19.48 -9.34
N LYS A 1021 -10.41 -18.55 -8.40
CA LYS A 1021 -9.16 -18.32 -7.66
C LYS A 1021 -8.72 -19.54 -6.87
N ILE A 1022 -9.65 -20.23 -6.21
CA ILE A 1022 -9.39 -21.48 -5.48
C ILE A 1022 -8.98 -22.60 -6.45
N TRP A 1023 -9.68 -22.75 -7.58
CA TRP A 1023 -9.30 -23.74 -8.59
C TRP A 1023 -7.90 -23.48 -9.17
N ALA A 1024 -7.58 -22.22 -9.49
CA ALA A 1024 -6.25 -21.84 -9.96
C ALA A 1024 -5.15 -22.12 -8.92
N ALA A 1025 -5.45 -21.95 -7.62
CA ALA A 1025 -4.54 -22.34 -6.55
C ALA A 1025 -4.32 -23.86 -6.52
N LYS A 1026 -5.38 -24.67 -6.66
CA LYS A 1026 -5.28 -26.14 -6.75
C LYS A 1026 -4.43 -26.58 -7.95
N PHE A 1027 -4.62 -25.96 -9.10
CA PHE A 1027 -3.82 -26.23 -10.31
C PHE A 1027 -2.34 -25.88 -10.07
N THR A 1028 -2.08 -24.69 -9.53
CA THR A 1028 -0.72 -24.19 -9.29
C THR A 1028 0.02 -25.07 -8.27
N ALA A 1029 -0.66 -25.50 -7.20
CA ALA A 1029 -0.10 -26.39 -6.19
C ALA A 1029 0.36 -27.74 -6.75
N ARG A 1030 -0.28 -28.23 -7.82
CA ARG A 1030 0.01 -29.52 -8.46
C ARG A 1030 1.12 -29.45 -9.50
N HIS A 1031 1.60 -28.26 -9.84
CA HIS A 1031 2.56 -28.08 -10.93
C HIS A 1031 3.92 -27.56 -10.42
N PRO A 1032 5.02 -28.31 -10.56
CA PRO A 1032 6.32 -27.96 -9.96
C PRO A 1032 6.95 -26.71 -10.57
N ASN A 1033 6.68 -26.39 -11.84
CA ASN A 1033 7.21 -25.20 -12.51
C ASN A 1033 6.34 -23.93 -12.32
N LEU A 1034 5.32 -23.96 -11.46
CA LEU A 1034 4.46 -22.80 -11.22
C LEU A 1034 4.60 -22.27 -9.80
N ALA A 1035 4.66 -20.95 -9.67
CA ALA A 1035 4.57 -20.21 -8.42
C ALA A 1035 3.33 -19.33 -8.45
N ALA A 1036 2.78 -18.99 -7.28
CA ALA A 1036 1.58 -18.16 -7.18
C ALA A 1036 1.89 -16.76 -6.63
N VAL A 1037 1.30 -15.74 -7.27
CA VAL A 1037 1.20 -14.38 -6.71
C VAL A 1037 -0.28 -14.05 -6.55
N ASP A 1038 -0.73 -13.93 -5.30
CA ASP A 1038 -2.11 -13.59 -4.98
C ASP A 1038 -2.26 -12.09 -4.78
N LEU A 1039 -3.11 -11.48 -5.61
CA LEU A 1039 -3.47 -10.07 -5.49
C LEU A 1039 -4.91 -9.92 -4.97
N SER A 1040 -5.07 -9.01 -4.03
CA SER A 1040 -6.36 -8.50 -3.59
C SER A 1040 -6.26 -7.02 -3.25
N ASN A 1041 -7.32 -6.28 -3.55
CA ASN A 1041 -7.39 -4.86 -3.25
C ASN A 1041 -7.99 -4.60 -1.86
N PHE A 1042 -7.60 -3.48 -1.27
CA PHE A 1042 -8.13 -3.03 0.02
C PHE A 1042 -9.67 -3.02 0.04
N LYS A 1043 -10.25 -3.48 1.17
CA LYS A 1043 -11.70 -3.71 1.38
C LYS A 1043 -12.34 -4.76 0.45
N CYS A 1044 -11.59 -5.75 -0.07
CA CYS A 1044 -12.17 -6.88 -0.79
C CYS A 1044 -12.82 -7.90 0.18
N GLY A 1045 -14.12 -7.74 0.45
CA GLY A 1045 -14.84 -8.60 1.39
C GLY A 1045 -15.07 -10.05 0.92
N HIS A 1046 -14.99 -10.34 -0.39
CA HIS A 1046 -15.18 -11.69 -0.93
C HIS A 1046 -13.90 -12.51 -1.04
N ASP A 1047 -12.73 -11.88 -1.04
CA ASP A 1047 -11.45 -12.61 -1.01
C ASP A 1047 -11.02 -12.92 0.42
N ALA A 1048 -11.36 -12.05 1.39
CA ALA A 1048 -10.98 -12.23 2.79
C ALA A 1048 -11.29 -13.64 3.35
N PRO A 1049 -12.47 -14.27 3.09
CA PRO A 1049 -12.76 -15.61 3.59
C PRO A 1049 -11.96 -16.74 2.93
N ILE A 1050 -11.33 -16.50 1.78
CA ILE A 1050 -10.63 -17.54 1.00
C ILE A 1050 -9.11 -17.43 1.08
N TYR A 1051 -8.54 -16.41 1.74
CA TYR A 1051 -7.09 -16.26 1.87
C TYR A 1051 -6.45 -17.48 2.53
N ASP A 1052 -7.02 -17.93 3.66
CA ASP A 1052 -6.54 -19.11 4.38
C ASP A 1052 -6.66 -20.40 3.54
N VAL A 1053 -7.71 -20.49 2.71
CA VAL A 1053 -7.95 -21.65 1.85
C VAL A 1053 -6.91 -21.71 0.74
N VAL A 1054 -6.68 -20.60 0.03
CA VAL A 1054 -5.66 -20.48 -1.03
C VAL A 1054 -4.27 -20.76 -0.47
N GLU A 1055 -3.94 -20.16 0.67
CA GLU A 1055 -2.68 -20.36 1.37
C GLU A 1055 -2.49 -21.83 1.76
N SER A 1056 -3.49 -22.47 2.38
CA SER A 1056 -3.42 -23.88 2.78
C SER A 1056 -3.21 -24.83 1.60
N ILE A 1057 -3.83 -24.55 0.45
CA ILE A 1057 -3.68 -25.35 -0.77
C ILE A 1057 -2.23 -25.31 -1.28
N LEU A 1058 -1.64 -24.13 -1.37
CA LEU A 1058 -0.29 -23.95 -1.91
C LEU A 1058 0.78 -24.44 -0.93
N GLU A 1059 0.51 -24.30 0.37
CA GLU A 1059 1.40 -24.78 1.42
C GLU A 1059 1.48 -26.30 1.53
N ALA A 1060 0.39 -27.00 1.22
CA ALA A 1060 0.34 -28.46 1.30
C ALA A 1060 1.39 -29.12 0.39
N THR A 1061 1.80 -28.43 -0.68
CA THR A 1061 2.76 -28.89 -1.68
C THR A 1061 4.08 -28.12 -1.67
N ALA A 1062 4.28 -27.23 -0.68
CA ALA A 1062 5.43 -26.32 -0.60
C ALA A 1062 5.63 -25.48 -1.89
N THR A 1063 4.55 -25.17 -2.60
CA THR A 1063 4.58 -24.34 -3.80
C THR A 1063 4.89 -22.89 -3.43
N PRO A 1064 5.86 -22.22 -4.10
CA PRO A 1064 6.16 -20.82 -3.80
C PRO A 1064 4.93 -19.92 -3.97
N TYR A 1065 4.59 -19.18 -2.92
CA TYR A 1065 3.38 -18.37 -2.83
C TYR A 1065 3.67 -17.02 -2.19
N PHE A 1066 3.18 -15.93 -2.78
CA PHE A 1066 3.37 -14.58 -2.28
C PHE A 1066 2.08 -13.76 -2.41
N SER A 1067 1.66 -13.06 -1.35
CA SER A 1067 0.36 -12.38 -1.30
C SER A 1067 0.46 -10.85 -1.16
N PHE A 1068 -0.20 -10.10 -2.04
CA PHE A 1068 -0.41 -8.65 -1.95
C PHE A 1068 -1.91 -8.36 -1.75
N HIS A 1069 -2.36 -8.39 -0.49
CA HIS A 1069 -3.79 -8.26 -0.15
C HIS A 1069 -4.23 -6.84 0.22
N ASP A 1070 -3.32 -5.87 0.08
CA ASP A 1070 -3.43 -4.51 0.58
C ASP A 1070 -3.31 -3.44 -0.53
N ILE A 1071 -3.61 -3.81 -1.78
CA ILE A 1071 -3.48 -2.89 -2.92
C ILE A 1071 -4.60 -1.84 -2.88
N ASP A 1072 -4.25 -0.57 -2.68
CA ASP A 1072 -5.18 0.56 -2.67
C ASP A 1072 -4.82 1.65 -3.71
N GLU A 1073 -5.48 2.81 -3.64
CA GLU A 1073 -5.19 3.94 -4.52
C GLU A 1073 -3.78 4.54 -4.39
N ASN A 1074 -3.08 4.26 -3.30
CA ASN A 1074 -1.68 4.64 -3.14
C ASN A 1074 -0.82 3.60 -3.82
N ARG A 1075 0.13 4.06 -4.64
CA ARG A 1075 1.07 3.19 -5.35
C ARG A 1075 2.46 3.28 -4.71
N PRO A 1076 2.77 2.45 -3.70
CA PRO A 1076 4.06 2.49 -3.01
C PRO A 1076 5.15 1.75 -3.81
N ALA A 1077 5.54 2.32 -4.96
CA ALA A 1077 6.42 1.67 -5.93
C ALA A 1077 7.74 1.16 -5.32
N GLY A 1078 8.33 1.89 -4.35
CA GLY A 1078 9.54 1.46 -3.65
C GLY A 1078 9.34 0.18 -2.84
N SER A 1079 8.26 0.09 -2.06
CA SER A 1079 7.92 -1.10 -1.27
C SER A 1079 7.64 -2.31 -2.17
N ILE A 1080 6.86 -2.11 -3.24
CA ILE A 1080 6.57 -3.14 -4.23
C ILE A 1080 7.86 -3.70 -4.84
N LYS A 1081 8.80 -2.83 -5.23
CA LYS A 1081 10.10 -3.25 -5.81
C LYS A 1081 10.90 -4.11 -4.84
N ILE A 1082 10.98 -3.75 -3.56
CA ILE A 1082 11.66 -4.55 -2.53
C ILE A 1082 11.00 -5.92 -2.38
N ARG A 1083 9.67 -5.98 -2.39
CA ARG A 1083 8.94 -7.25 -2.32
C ARG A 1083 9.22 -8.14 -3.54
N ILE A 1084 9.20 -7.57 -4.75
CA ILE A 1084 9.53 -8.31 -5.97
C ILE A 1084 10.98 -8.81 -5.98
N GLU A 1085 11.93 -8.04 -5.46
CA GLU A 1085 13.32 -8.49 -5.33
C GLU A 1085 13.48 -9.65 -4.33
N THR A 1086 12.70 -9.63 -3.25
CA THR A 1086 12.62 -10.75 -2.31
C THR A 1086 12.07 -11.99 -3.01
N ILE A 1087 10.98 -11.84 -3.77
CA ILE A 1087 10.36 -12.92 -4.57
C ILE A 1087 11.37 -13.49 -5.58
N ASP A 1088 12.06 -12.64 -6.35
CA ASP A 1088 13.07 -13.05 -7.34
C ASP A 1088 14.18 -13.89 -6.69
N TYR A 1089 14.67 -13.50 -5.51
CA TYR A 1089 15.69 -14.26 -4.80
C TYR A 1089 15.21 -15.69 -4.46
N PHE A 1090 13.99 -15.83 -3.93
CA PHE A 1090 13.45 -17.14 -3.57
C PHE A 1090 13.08 -17.99 -4.78
N LEU A 1091 12.52 -17.38 -5.83
CA LEU A 1091 12.23 -18.09 -7.08
C LEU A 1091 13.51 -18.57 -7.77
N ARG A 1092 14.61 -17.81 -7.72
CA ARG A 1092 15.93 -18.28 -8.20
C ARG A 1092 16.41 -19.50 -7.44
N ARG A 1093 16.33 -19.51 -6.10
CA ARG A 1093 16.67 -20.71 -5.30
C ARG A 1093 15.78 -21.89 -5.63
N TYR A 1094 14.50 -21.65 -5.87
CA TYR A 1094 13.56 -22.70 -6.26
C TYR A 1094 13.90 -23.27 -7.64
N GLU A 1095 14.21 -22.43 -8.64
CA GLU A 1095 14.71 -22.86 -9.96
C GLU A 1095 16.02 -23.66 -9.87
N GLU A 1096 16.98 -23.22 -9.03
CA GLU A 1096 18.22 -23.96 -8.77
C GLU A 1096 17.91 -25.37 -8.22
N GLY A 1097 16.93 -25.47 -7.32
CA GLY A 1097 16.42 -26.74 -6.80
C GLY A 1097 15.80 -27.63 -7.87
N LEU A 1098 14.92 -27.08 -8.73
CA LEU A 1098 14.31 -27.81 -9.84
C LEU A 1098 15.34 -28.35 -10.83
N ARG A 1099 16.34 -27.53 -11.21
CA ARG A 1099 17.41 -27.95 -12.13
C ARG A 1099 18.29 -29.02 -11.51
N ARG A 1100 18.61 -28.91 -10.21
CA ARG A 1100 19.36 -29.93 -9.49
C ARG A 1100 18.59 -31.25 -9.39
N GLY A 1101 17.29 -31.19 -9.09
CA GLY A 1101 16.41 -32.35 -9.05
C GLY A 1101 16.40 -33.09 -10.40
N LYS A 1102 16.22 -32.37 -11.50
CA LYS A 1102 16.31 -32.92 -12.86
C LYS A 1102 17.66 -33.55 -13.17
N SER A 1103 18.75 -32.92 -12.76
CA SER A 1103 20.10 -33.49 -12.94
C SER A 1103 20.23 -34.83 -12.21
N LEU A 1104 19.74 -34.91 -10.97
CA LEU A 1104 19.76 -36.12 -10.16
C LEU A 1104 18.86 -37.23 -10.74
N GLU A 1105 17.68 -36.89 -11.24
CA GLU A 1105 16.79 -37.83 -11.93
C GLU A 1105 17.44 -38.37 -13.20
N ALA A 1106 18.04 -37.51 -14.02
CA ALA A 1106 18.76 -37.93 -15.22
C ALA A 1106 19.96 -38.86 -14.89
N GLU A 1107 20.75 -38.52 -13.87
CA GLU A 1107 21.82 -39.37 -13.36
C GLU A 1107 21.30 -40.73 -12.84
N LEU A 1108 20.14 -40.74 -12.17
CA LEU A 1108 19.51 -41.97 -11.69
C LEU A 1108 18.99 -42.84 -12.84
N GLU A 1109 18.33 -42.24 -13.84
CA GLU A 1109 17.87 -42.96 -15.04
C GLU A 1109 19.03 -43.56 -15.83
N GLU A 1110 20.13 -42.82 -15.98
CA GLU A 1110 21.35 -43.31 -16.63
C GLU A 1110 21.95 -44.48 -15.84
N ARG A 1111 22.00 -44.38 -14.50
CA ARG A 1111 22.42 -45.48 -13.63
C ARG A 1111 21.51 -46.70 -13.72
N VAL A 1112 20.19 -46.52 -13.76
CA VAL A 1112 19.22 -47.62 -13.93
C VAL A 1112 19.39 -48.26 -15.30
N ARG A 1113 19.59 -47.47 -16.36
CA ARG A 1113 19.85 -47.97 -17.72
C ARG A 1113 21.17 -48.74 -17.79
N ALA A 1114 22.24 -48.21 -17.20
CA ALA A 1114 23.53 -48.89 -17.09
C ALA A 1114 23.40 -50.21 -16.31
N TYR A 1115 22.71 -50.20 -15.18
CA TYR A 1115 22.47 -51.41 -14.37
C TYR A 1115 21.65 -52.46 -15.14
N ARG A 1116 20.64 -52.04 -15.91
CA ARG A 1116 19.88 -52.93 -16.79
C ARG A 1116 20.77 -53.51 -17.89
N ALA A 1117 21.60 -52.71 -18.54
CA ALA A 1117 22.54 -53.17 -19.58
C ALA A 1117 23.59 -54.14 -19.02
N GLU A 1118 24.10 -53.90 -17.82
CA GLU A 1118 25.09 -54.73 -17.14
C GLU A 1118 24.49 -56.08 -16.68
N ARG A 1119 23.27 -56.07 -16.15
CA ARG A 1119 22.48 -57.29 -15.88
C ARG A 1119 22.15 -58.07 -17.15
N PHE A 1120 21.95 -57.40 -18.29
CA PHE A 1120 21.70 -58.05 -19.58
C PHE A 1120 22.96 -58.69 -20.16
N SER A 1121 24.10 -57.99 -20.11
CA SER A 1121 25.41 -58.52 -20.52
C SER A 1121 25.80 -59.80 -19.78
N SER A 1122 25.41 -59.92 -18.51
CA SER A 1122 25.65 -61.11 -17.69
C SER A 1122 24.69 -62.28 -17.92
N LEU A 1123 23.64 -62.12 -18.75
CA LEU A 1123 22.59 -63.13 -18.98
C LEU A 1123 22.69 -63.90 -20.32
N PHE A 1124 23.70 -63.65 -21.18
CA PHE A 1124 23.96 -64.40 -22.44
C PHE A 1124 22.72 -64.65 -23.35
N LEU A 1125 21.87 -63.64 -23.56
CA LEU A 1125 20.75 -63.74 -24.51
C LEU A 1125 21.14 -63.15 -25.88
N THR A 1126 20.76 -63.82 -26.96
CA THR A 1126 21.08 -63.48 -28.35
C THR A 1126 20.03 -62.54 -28.97
N GLU A 1127 20.36 -61.89 -30.10
CA GLU A 1127 19.44 -60.98 -30.82
C GLU A 1127 18.10 -61.63 -31.26
N ASN A 1128 18.03 -62.96 -31.33
CA ASN A 1128 16.76 -63.66 -31.59
C ASN A 1128 15.87 -63.75 -30.33
N ASP A 1129 16.45 -63.76 -29.13
CA ASP A 1129 15.69 -63.76 -27.87
C ASP A 1129 14.98 -62.42 -27.65
N LEU A 1130 15.50 -61.33 -28.24
CA LEU A 1130 14.85 -60.00 -28.26
C LEU A 1130 13.49 -60.03 -28.98
N LYS A 1131 13.38 -60.75 -30.11
CA LYS A 1131 12.12 -60.83 -30.86
C LYS A 1131 11.07 -61.70 -30.17
N GLU A 1132 11.48 -62.76 -29.48
CA GLU A 1132 10.54 -63.58 -28.70
C GLU A 1132 10.10 -62.88 -27.39
N ILE A 1133 10.98 -62.12 -26.74
CA ILE A 1133 10.62 -61.33 -25.54
C ILE A 1133 9.78 -60.09 -25.91
N GLU A 1134 10.03 -59.43 -27.04
CA GLU A 1134 9.13 -58.37 -27.55
C GLU A 1134 7.73 -58.92 -27.91
N MET A 1135 7.63 -60.18 -28.38
CA MET A 1135 6.34 -60.83 -28.62
C MET A 1135 5.67 -61.38 -27.35
N LEU A 1136 6.41 -61.59 -26.26
CA LEU A 1136 5.91 -62.04 -24.95
C LEU A 1136 5.72 -60.91 -23.94
N SER A 1137 6.09 -59.68 -24.30
CA SER A 1137 5.70 -58.51 -23.52
C SER A 1137 4.18 -58.33 -23.65
N PRO A 1138 3.41 -58.29 -22.56
CA PRO A 1138 2.02 -57.88 -22.67
C PRO A 1138 2.03 -56.46 -23.25
N ALA A 1139 1.28 -56.24 -24.33
CA ALA A 1139 0.84 -54.90 -24.65
C ALA A 1139 0.19 -54.35 -23.39
N VAL A 1140 0.82 -53.35 -22.77
CA VAL A 1140 0.19 -52.59 -21.69
C VAL A 1140 -0.86 -51.70 -22.35
N GLU A 1141 -2.00 -52.31 -22.68
CA GLU A 1141 -3.27 -51.60 -22.71
C GLU A 1141 -3.69 -51.32 -21.25
N PRO A 1142 -4.19 -50.11 -20.94
CA PRO A 1142 -4.65 -49.76 -19.62
C PRO A 1142 -6.00 -50.44 -19.36
N SER A 1143 -6.00 -51.62 -18.74
CA SER A 1143 -7.25 -52.30 -18.37
C SER A 1143 -7.77 -51.81 -17.02
N GLY A 1144 -8.90 -51.12 -17.05
CA GLY A 1144 -9.83 -51.04 -15.93
C GLY A 1144 -10.62 -52.35 -15.73
N ALA A 1145 -11.43 -52.31 -14.67
CA ALA A 1145 -12.51 -53.23 -14.30
C ALA A 1145 -12.13 -54.53 -13.56
N GLY A 1146 -12.26 -54.46 -12.23
CA GLY A 1146 -12.45 -55.62 -11.38
C GLY A 1146 -13.75 -56.36 -11.72
N ARG A 1147 -13.69 -57.70 -11.67
CA ARG A 1147 -14.85 -58.58 -11.57
C ARG A 1147 -14.85 -59.26 -10.20
N ARG A 1148 -15.86 -58.88 -9.42
CA ARG A 1148 -16.67 -59.67 -8.48
C ARG A 1148 -16.00 -60.87 -7.77
N SER A 1149 -15.97 -60.80 -6.45
CA SER A 1149 -16.32 -61.95 -5.59
C SER A 1149 -17.20 -61.49 -4.43
N LYS A 1150 -18.44 -61.98 -4.44
CA LYS A 1150 -19.36 -62.04 -3.31
C LYS A 1150 -19.07 -63.32 -2.52
N GLU A 1151 -19.36 -63.27 -1.21
CA GLU A 1151 -19.67 -64.37 -0.28
C GLU A 1151 -18.54 -65.26 0.28
N ARG A 1152 -18.28 -65.13 1.59
CA ARG A 1152 -18.61 -66.10 2.68
C ARG A 1152 -17.89 -65.67 3.98
N SER A 1153 -18.65 -65.18 4.97
CA SER A 1153 -18.98 -65.89 6.23
C SER A 1153 -17.79 -66.16 7.16
N GLU A 1154 -17.57 -65.29 8.14
CA GLU A 1154 -17.75 -65.51 9.59
C GLU A 1154 -17.62 -64.19 10.35
#